data_AF-F3YBN7-F1
#
_entry.id   AF-F3YBN7-F1
#
_cell.length_a   1.000
_cell.length_b   1.000
_cell.length_c   1.000
_cell.angle_alpha   90.00
_cell.angle_beta   90.00
_cell.angle_gamma   90.00
#
_symmetry.space_group_name_H-M   'P 1'
#
loop_
_entity.id
_entity.type
_entity.pdbx_description
1 polymer ?
#
loop_
_entity_poly.entity_id
_entity_poly.type
_entity_poly.pdbx_seq_one_letter_code
_entity_poly.pdbx_strand_id
1 'polypeptide(L)'
;MVRDAVPQKDAYGKSFFSNSYSILASRIDYTWDSETNKINSSKGIKYFMRLGLGTRTITGVNARNPYDSPVPGTVKSASYPLELSAAEKRLPTGSYNIYDHYTNSSLLPISASDHLTTINITMKKTNTGFEAYYMDEKGNKTSEIMYDWQQYYLADGNVYVGLAVGRNMDVTVSNLNFSYTNAIDDEPAKERPIKEIEPIYTVTSSKETGVADYSLRFKANADGHLTIKNRLTDQNVQGAEKRLVKAGKEISISTVLVNGKNPFDFIFTPDPNYPPDEHSILSDYSTKTIAHTVIYKTYPSSTIYVTPEARLDGNGSQENPLPLTEALKFARAGQTIIMASGKYHYDKEITIAKEVKGNEQTPITLTADKEQKDARPIIDFNKKGSGLSLWGDYWILQGIDITNSLNDTAGMKIAGHHNWIENIKVYHNGGTGLQISGSSIDTKKQWPSYNTIKNCTAFENYDAGFENADGFGAKLMVGEGNIFDGCISYHNADDGFDFFAKPESGSISKVTLKNCVAYRNGYIPGLNGKDSGNGFKMGGSSLSGKHEMYNCLAFENASKGIDSNSCPDIKIQTSTSFNNGASNVALYAGPDKITDFKAFGILSYRTKQLEVEETMNLVGNVPGTNDVFGPTNYYWDTNRKGSINCQGKQIKSEWIQSVKVDEESNLESEQPIQRYKNGNINVNGIMQIKRDIADLSNNIGATFIESMPINNEISSKN
;
A
#
# COMPACT_ATOMS: atom_id res chain seq x y z
N MET A 1 -11.12 16.88 22.46
CA MET A 1 -10.93 15.41 22.58
C MET A 1 -10.70 15.03 24.03
N VAL A 2 -11.08 13.82 24.44
CA VAL A 2 -10.75 13.22 25.74
C VAL A 2 -9.74 12.08 25.56
N ARG A 3 -8.75 12.00 26.47
CA ARG A 3 -7.72 10.96 26.54
C ARG A 3 -7.64 10.36 27.94
N ASP A 4 -7.24 9.10 28.00
CA ASP A 4 -7.04 8.35 29.24
C ASP A 4 -5.64 8.57 29.85
N ALA A 5 -4.67 8.97 29.05
CA ALA A 5 -3.31 9.23 29.50
C ALA A 5 -2.72 10.44 28.77
N VAL A 6 -2.10 11.33 29.54
CA VAL A 6 -1.18 12.37 29.06
C VAL A 6 0.02 12.39 30.02
N PRO A 7 1.24 12.09 29.54
CA PRO A 7 2.39 12.01 30.43
C PRO A 7 2.68 13.34 31.15
N GLN A 8 2.93 13.28 32.46
CA GLN A 8 3.19 14.46 33.31
C GLN A 8 4.57 15.09 33.11
N LYS A 9 5.55 14.36 32.56
CA LYS A 9 6.89 14.86 32.23
C LYS A 9 7.06 14.86 30.71
N ASP A 10 7.66 15.93 30.17
CA ASP A 10 8.03 16.09 28.76
C ASP A 10 6.86 16.24 27.76
N ALA A 11 5.83 17.01 28.13
CA ALA A 11 4.66 17.28 27.27
C ALA A 11 4.99 18.05 25.96
N TYR A 12 6.20 18.60 25.83
CA TYR A 12 6.65 19.28 24.62
C TYR A 12 7.59 18.37 23.80
N GLY A 13 7.16 18.03 22.58
CA GLY A 13 8.01 17.42 21.55
C GLY A 13 8.07 15.89 21.52
N LYS A 14 7.51 15.17 22.51
CA LYS A 14 7.51 13.70 22.51
C LYS A 14 6.15 13.11 22.12
N SER A 15 6.15 12.18 21.17
CA SER A 15 4.94 11.45 20.76
C SER A 15 4.58 10.38 21.79
N PHE A 16 3.28 10.15 21.99
CA PHE A 16 2.77 9.11 22.88
C PHE A 16 1.45 8.55 22.34
N PHE A 17 1.12 7.34 22.76
CA PHE A 17 -0.12 6.63 22.47
C PHE A 17 -1.08 6.77 23.65
N SER A 18 -2.36 6.96 23.36
CA SER A 18 -3.42 7.01 24.37
C SER A 18 -4.71 6.46 23.77
N ASN A 19 -5.59 5.90 24.59
CA ASN A 19 -6.98 5.76 24.17
C ASN A 19 -7.57 7.17 24.02
N SER A 20 -8.45 7.37 23.05
CA SER A 20 -9.00 8.70 22.78
C SER A 20 -10.41 8.66 22.22
N TYR A 21 -11.22 9.62 22.60
CA TYR A 21 -12.51 9.92 22.00
C TYR A 21 -12.52 11.40 21.62
N SER A 22 -12.69 11.68 20.34
CA SER A 22 -12.51 13.02 19.79
C SER A 22 -13.63 13.36 18.84
N ILE A 23 -14.03 14.63 18.83
CA ILE A 23 -14.65 15.23 17.65
C ILE A 23 -13.51 15.66 16.74
N LEU A 24 -13.57 15.26 15.47
CA LEU A 24 -12.50 15.40 14.49
C LEU A 24 -13.06 15.96 13.19
N ALA A 25 -12.47 17.05 12.71
CA ALA A 25 -12.61 17.51 11.33
C ALA A 25 -11.51 16.85 10.48
N SER A 26 -11.88 15.91 9.62
CA SER A 26 -10.96 15.11 8.81
C SER A 26 -11.75 14.44 7.67
N ARG A 27 -11.14 13.48 6.97
CA ARG A 27 -11.90 12.65 6.03
C ARG A 27 -12.87 11.75 6.80
N ILE A 28 -14.18 12.00 6.67
CA ILE A 28 -15.26 11.29 7.39
C ILE A 28 -16.31 10.81 6.38
N ASP A 29 -16.09 9.64 5.80
CA ASP A 29 -17.00 9.08 4.80
C ASP A 29 -18.19 8.36 5.47
N TYR A 30 -19.36 8.39 4.84
CA TYR A 30 -20.55 7.68 5.32
C TYR A 30 -21.44 7.19 4.18
N THR A 31 -22.27 6.19 4.46
CA THR A 31 -23.29 5.70 3.52
C THR A 31 -24.67 5.97 4.11
N TRP A 32 -25.55 6.57 3.33
CA TRP A 32 -26.88 6.99 3.75
C TRP A 32 -27.96 6.12 3.10
N ASP A 33 -28.75 5.42 3.91
CA ASP A 33 -29.93 4.71 3.43
C ASP A 33 -31.12 5.68 3.43
N SER A 34 -31.50 6.14 2.22
CA SER A 34 -32.62 7.05 2.00
C SER A 34 -34.00 6.46 2.35
N GLU A 35 -34.14 5.13 2.42
CA GLU A 35 -35.41 4.49 2.81
C GLU A 35 -35.62 4.60 4.32
N THR A 36 -34.56 4.41 5.09
CA THR A 36 -34.61 4.46 6.56
C THR A 36 -34.23 5.82 7.15
N ASN A 37 -33.69 6.74 6.34
CA ASN A 37 -33.09 8.01 6.75
C ASN A 37 -32.05 7.85 7.86
N LYS A 38 -31.14 6.89 7.69
CA LYS A 38 -30.07 6.57 8.64
C LYS A 38 -28.75 6.30 7.94
N ILE A 39 -27.66 6.50 8.67
CA ILE A 39 -26.35 5.99 8.28
C ILE A 39 -26.41 4.47 8.29
N ASN A 40 -25.94 3.86 7.21
CA ASN A 40 -25.84 2.41 7.04
C ASN A 40 -24.40 2.05 6.66
N SER A 41 -23.96 0.85 7.02
CA SER A 41 -22.57 0.42 6.76
C SER A 41 -22.35 -0.19 5.38
N SER A 42 -23.41 -0.61 4.68
CA SER A 42 -23.32 -1.41 3.45
C SER A 42 -24.29 -1.01 2.35
N LYS A 43 -25.45 -0.43 2.68
CA LYS A 43 -26.53 -0.09 1.74
C LYS A 43 -26.77 1.42 1.72
N GLY A 44 -26.93 1.99 0.53
CA GLY A 44 -27.34 3.40 0.36
C GLY A 44 -26.36 4.23 -0.48
N ILE A 45 -26.55 5.55 -0.44
CA ILE A 45 -25.73 6.52 -1.19
C ILE A 45 -24.47 6.81 -0.38
N LYS A 46 -23.30 6.59 -0.97
CA LYS A 46 -22.02 6.87 -0.32
C LYS A 46 -21.59 8.31 -0.55
N TYR A 47 -21.24 9.00 0.53
CA TYR A 47 -20.71 10.36 0.54
C TYR A 47 -19.25 10.32 1.00
N PHE A 48 -18.35 10.88 0.20
CA PHE A 48 -16.92 10.97 0.54
C PHE A 48 -16.60 12.36 1.07
N MET A 49 -16.61 12.55 2.39
CA MET A 49 -16.36 13.87 2.97
C MET A 49 -14.86 14.08 3.14
N ARG A 50 -14.21 14.83 2.25
CA ARG A 50 -12.74 15.03 2.29
C ARG A 50 -12.31 15.86 3.51
N LEU A 51 -13.11 16.87 3.85
CA LEU A 51 -13.16 17.53 5.15
C LEU A 51 -14.59 17.44 5.69
N GLY A 52 -14.90 16.34 6.36
CA GLY A 52 -16.12 16.14 7.12
C GLY A 52 -15.90 16.32 8.62
N LEU A 53 -16.98 16.22 9.38
CA LEU A 53 -16.97 16.30 10.84
C LEU A 53 -17.58 15.02 11.42
N GLY A 54 -16.86 14.39 12.35
CA GLY A 54 -17.30 13.16 13.00
C GLY A 54 -16.63 12.95 14.34
N THR A 55 -16.98 11.86 14.99
CA THR A 55 -16.23 11.35 16.13
C THR A 55 -15.17 10.36 15.66
N ARG A 56 -14.12 10.20 16.47
CA ARG A 56 -13.14 9.14 16.35
C ARG A 56 -12.84 8.57 17.72
N THR A 57 -12.90 7.25 17.82
CA THR A 57 -12.59 6.47 19.01
C THR A 57 -11.35 5.63 18.73
N ILE A 58 -10.34 5.76 19.56
CA ILE A 58 -9.14 4.91 19.60
C ILE A 58 -9.16 4.15 20.91
N THR A 59 -9.20 2.82 20.85
CA THR A 59 -9.17 1.93 22.01
C THR A 59 -8.12 0.84 21.88
N GLY A 60 -7.76 0.18 22.98
CA GLY A 60 -6.78 -0.91 23.00
C GLY A 60 -5.33 -0.46 23.15
N VAL A 61 -5.10 0.80 23.53
CA VAL A 61 -3.79 1.33 23.94
C VAL A 61 -3.59 1.09 25.43
N ASN A 62 -2.36 0.76 25.84
CA ASN A 62 -2.01 0.61 27.25
C ASN A 62 -1.76 1.98 27.91
N ALA A 63 -2.76 2.48 28.64
CA ALA A 63 -2.69 3.76 29.35
C ALA A 63 -1.52 3.88 30.34
N ARG A 64 -1.07 2.75 30.92
CA ARG A 64 0.02 2.73 31.91
C ARG A 64 1.40 2.87 31.29
N ASN A 65 1.52 2.58 29.98
CA ASN A 65 2.78 2.78 29.26
C ASN A 65 2.51 3.47 27.91
N PRO A 66 2.23 4.79 27.93
CA PRO A 66 1.84 5.53 26.74
C PRO A 66 3.00 5.75 25.74
N TYR A 67 4.25 5.45 26.11
CA TYR A 67 5.40 5.58 25.20
C TYR A 67 5.66 4.32 24.37
N ASP A 68 5.16 3.17 24.83
CA ASP A 68 5.31 1.93 24.09
C ASP A 68 4.33 1.88 22.92
N SER A 69 4.86 1.53 21.75
CA SER A 69 4.01 1.27 20.58
C SER A 69 3.05 0.11 20.90
N PRO A 70 1.73 0.30 20.67
CA PRO A 70 0.76 -0.76 20.90
C PRO A 70 1.11 -2.02 20.12
N VAL A 71 0.79 -3.17 20.69
CA VAL A 71 0.96 -4.45 19.99
C VAL A 71 0.13 -4.41 18.71
N PRO A 72 0.70 -4.73 17.53
CA PRO A 72 -0.04 -4.69 16.28
C PRO A 72 -1.35 -5.48 16.36
N GLY A 73 -2.45 -4.87 15.91
CA GLY A 73 -3.78 -5.47 15.94
C GLY A 73 -4.53 -5.34 17.28
N THR A 74 -3.94 -4.79 18.34
CA THR A 74 -4.68 -4.52 19.59
C THR A 74 -5.43 -3.20 19.57
N VAL A 75 -4.96 -2.24 18.77
CA VAL A 75 -5.60 -0.92 18.65
C VAL A 75 -6.79 -1.01 17.69
N LYS A 76 -7.93 -0.52 18.14
CA LYS A 76 -9.14 -0.35 17.32
C LYS A 76 -9.38 1.13 17.09
N SER A 77 -9.71 1.49 15.86
CA SER A 77 -10.17 2.82 15.48
C SER A 77 -11.58 2.72 14.92
N ALA A 78 -12.49 3.53 15.43
CA ALA A 78 -13.85 3.68 14.91
C ALA A 78 -14.16 5.16 14.71
N SER A 79 -15.01 5.47 13.73
CA SER A 79 -15.47 6.82 13.47
C SER A 79 -16.98 6.83 13.24
N TYR A 80 -17.62 7.93 13.61
CA TYR A 80 -19.04 8.15 13.40
C TYR A 80 -19.27 9.54 12.78
N PRO A 81 -19.99 9.68 11.67
CA PRO A 81 -20.24 10.98 11.06
C PRO A 81 -21.22 11.81 11.91
N LEU A 82 -20.88 13.07 12.17
CA LEU A 82 -21.77 14.01 12.87
C LEU A 82 -22.42 15.02 11.93
N GLU A 83 -21.75 15.34 10.82
CA GLU A 83 -22.25 16.27 9.80
C GLU A 83 -22.74 15.48 8.59
N LEU A 84 -24.02 15.67 8.23
CA LEU A 84 -24.76 14.83 7.28
C LEU A 84 -25.41 15.63 6.15
N SER A 85 -25.06 16.92 5.98
CA SER A 85 -25.79 17.84 5.11
C SER A 85 -25.83 17.40 3.65
N ALA A 86 -24.84 16.65 3.16
CA ALA A 86 -24.86 16.12 1.79
C ALA A 86 -26.04 15.16 1.58
N ALA A 87 -26.36 14.35 2.58
CA ALA A 87 -27.52 13.45 2.55
C ALA A 87 -28.83 14.22 2.76
N GLU A 88 -28.85 15.16 3.71
CA GLU A 88 -30.04 15.98 3.98
C GLU A 88 -30.45 16.84 2.78
N LYS A 89 -29.46 17.37 2.05
CA LYS A 89 -29.65 18.11 0.78
C LYS A 89 -29.92 17.18 -0.41
N ARG A 90 -29.89 15.85 -0.22
CA ARG A 90 -30.07 14.82 -1.26
C ARG A 90 -29.15 15.04 -2.46
N LEU A 91 -27.89 15.36 -2.18
CA LEU A 91 -26.88 15.52 -3.22
C LEU A 91 -26.61 14.18 -3.90
N PRO A 92 -26.15 14.18 -5.17
CA PRO A 92 -25.73 12.96 -5.84
C PRO A 92 -24.59 12.24 -5.10
N THR A 93 -24.27 11.02 -5.50
CA THR A 93 -23.05 10.34 -5.00
C THR A 93 -21.82 11.16 -5.40
N GLY A 94 -20.92 11.44 -4.46
CA GLY A 94 -19.78 12.30 -4.75
C GLY A 94 -18.87 12.56 -3.55
N SER A 95 -17.80 13.32 -3.81
CA SER A 95 -16.94 13.89 -2.78
C SER A 95 -17.47 15.25 -2.37
N TYR A 96 -17.46 15.55 -1.07
CA TYR A 96 -17.99 16.78 -0.49
C TYR A 96 -17.08 17.24 0.65
N ASN A 97 -17.30 18.47 1.11
CA ASN A 97 -16.71 19.03 2.32
C ASN A 97 -17.81 19.72 3.12
N ILE A 98 -17.57 19.93 4.41
CA ILE A 98 -18.50 20.63 5.31
C ILE A 98 -18.85 22.06 4.85
N TYR A 99 -18.01 22.70 4.02
CA TYR A 99 -18.12 24.15 3.74
C TYR A 99 -18.41 24.57 2.28
N ASP A 100 -18.20 23.73 1.24
CA ASP A 100 -18.34 24.26 -0.15
C ASP A 100 -18.58 23.23 -1.27
N HIS A 101 -19.22 22.09 -0.95
CA HIS A 101 -19.58 21.09 -1.96
C HIS A 101 -18.46 20.76 -2.96
N TYR A 102 -17.33 20.24 -2.49
CA TYR A 102 -16.16 19.88 -3.30
C TYR A 102 -16.51 19.34 -4.72
N THR A 103 -16.30 20.14 -5.77
CA THR A 103 -16.72 19.82 -7.15
C THR A 103 -15.63 19.19 -8.02
N ASN A 104 -14.58 18.60 -7.44
CA ASN A 104 -13.44 17.98 -8.16
C ASN A 104 -12.62 18.91 -9.09
N SER A 105 -12.93 20.21 -9.24
CA SER A 105 -12.33 21.04 -10.29
C SER A 105 -11.23 22.02 -9.83
N SER A 106 -11.03 22.25 -8.53
CA SER A 106 -10.12 23.31 -8.07
C SER A 106 -9.52 23.01 -6.69
N LEU A 107 -8.42 22.27 -6.63
CA LEU A 107 -7.48 22.38 -5.50
C LEU A 107 -6.38 23.35 -5.90
N LEU A 108 -6.71 24.65 -5.90
CA LEU A 108 -5.68 25.63 -5.57
C LEU A 108 -5.45 25.50 -4.05
N PRO A 109 -4.22 25.69 -3.55
CA PRO A 109 -4.01 25.74 -2.11
C PRO A 109 -4.89 26.84 -1.53
N ILE A 110 -5.85 26.46 -0.68
CA ILE A 110 -6.61 27.40 0.13
C ILE A 110 -5.55 28.19 0.90
N SER A 111 -5.51 29.51 0.71
CA SER A 111 -4.51 30.35 1.36
C SER A 111 -4.76 30.31 2.88
N ALA A 112 -3.70 30.37 3.69
CA ALA A 112 -3.79 30.46 5.14
C ALA A 112 -4.62 31.67 5.65
N SER A 113 -4.96 32.61 4.76
CA SER A 113 -5.79 33.79 5.02
C SER A 113 -7.30 33.56 4.95
N ASP A 114 -7.78 32.42 4.44
CA ASP A 114 -9.21 32.24 4.15
C ASP A 114 -9.95 31.62 5.36
N HIS A 115 -10.86 32.38 5.96
CA HIS A 115 -11.77 31.84 6.98
C HIS A 115 -12.81 30.93 6.32
N LEU A 116 -12.65 29.61 6.46
CA LEU A 116 -13.52 28.63 5.81
C LEU A 116 -14.90 28.50 6.47
N THR A 117 -14.97 28.36 7.79
CA THR A 117 -16.22 28.20 8.54
C THR A 117 -16.01 28.27 10.05
N THR A 118 -17.11 28.34 10.81
CA THR A 118 -17.13 28.20 12.27
C THR A 118 -17.98 26.99 12.66
N ILE A 119 -17.43 26.11 13.50
CA ILE A 119 -18.11 24.88 13.95
C ILE A 119 -18.31 24.95 15.47
N ASN A 120 -19.56 24.80 15.90
CA ASN A 120 -19.91 24.67 17.31
C ASN A 120 -20.01 23.19 17.68
N ILE A 121 -19.14 22.77 18.60
CA ILE A 121 -19.05 21.39 19.06
C ILE A 121 -19.16 21.34 20.57
N THR A 122 -19.68 20.24 21.09
CA THR A 122 -19.72 20.01 22.54
C THR A 122 -19.41 18.56 22.86
N MET A 123 -18.67 18.35 23.93
CA MET A 123 -18.39 17.04 24.50
C MET A 123 -18.78 17.07 25.98
N LYS A 124 -19.61 16.12 26.40
CA LYS A 124 -20.13 16.03 27.77
C LYS A 124 -19.88 14.63 28.33
N LYS A 125 -19.34 14.54 29.55
CA LYS A 125 -19.41 13.31 30.34
C LYS A 125 -20.79 13.26 31.01
N THR A 126 -21.54 12.19 30.79
CA THR A 126 -22.85 11.95 31.40
C THR A 126 -22.80 10.69 32.26
N ASN A 127 -23.90 10.38 32.97
CA ASN A 127 -24.05 9.08 33.63
C ASN A 127 -24.07 7.90 32.63
N THR A 128 -24.34 8.15 31.35
CA THR A 128 -24.35 7.13 30.28
C THR A 128 -22.97 6.90 29.67
N GLY A 129 -22.17 7.96 29.48
CA GLY A 129 -20.87 7.89 28.83
C GLY A 129 -20.36 9.25 28.36
N PHE A 130 -19.32 9.27 27.53
CA PHE A 130 -18.89 10.49 26.85
C PHE A 130 -19.75 10.74 25.61
N GLU A 131 -20.61 11.74 25.67
CA GLU A 131 -21.37 12.21 24.51
C GLU A 131 -20.57 13.29 23.78
N ALA A 132 -20.51 13.18 22.46
CA ALA A 132 -19.99 14.20 21.56
C ALA A 132 -21.09 14.58 20.58
N TYR A 133 -21.32 15.88 20.38
CA TYR A 133 -22.36 16.33 19.48
C TYR A 133 -21.99 17.60 18.71
N TYR A 134 -22.61 17.69 17.54
CA TYR A 134 -22.58 18.82 16.62
C TYR A 134 -24.00 19.39 16.51
N MET A 135 -24.09 20.71 16.49
CA MET A 135 -25.31 21.44 16.19
C MET A 135 -25.17 22.07 14.81
N ASP A 136 -26.08 21.75 13.90
CA ASP A 136 -26.10 22.41 12.58
C ASP A 136 -26.60 23.86 12.67
N GLU A 137 -26.54 24.60 11.55
CA GLU A 137 -27.03 25.99 11.48
C GLU A 137 -28.53 26.15 11.77
N LYS A 138 -29.30 25.06 11.69
CA LYS A 138 -30.74 25.01 11.97
C LYS A 138 -31.05 24.62 13.42
N GLY A 139 -30.02 24.32 14.22
CA GLY A 139 -30.16 23.87 15.60
C GLY A 139 -30.52 22.38 15.74
N ASN A 140 -30.35 21.56 14.70
CA ASN A 140 -30.48 20.12 14.81
C ASN A 140 -29.23 19.53 15.48
N LYS A 141 -29.44 18.58 16.40
CA LYS A 141 -28.37 17.89 17.12
C LYS A 141 -28.10 16.54 16.47
N THR A 142 -26.85 16.30 16.10
CA THR A 142 -26.32 14.95 15.82
C THR A 142 -25.32 14.59 16.91
N SER A 143 -25.46 13.43 17.54
CA SER A 143 -24.56 13.00 18.60
C SER A 143 -24.14 11.54 18.49
N GLU A 144 -23.03 11.23 19.15
CA GLU A 144 -22.53 9.88 19.37
C GLU A 144 -22.05 9.75 20.81
N ILE A 145 -22.23 8.56 21.39
CA ILE A 145 -21.87 8.28 22.79
C ILE A 145 -20.84 7.15 22.85
N MET A 146 -19.71 7.40 23.53
CA MET A 146 -18.81 6.35 23.98
C MET A 146 -19.29 5.80 25.32
N TYR A 147 -20.01 4.68 25.27
CA TYR A 147 -20.56 3.99 26.44
C TYR A 147 -19.47 3.35 27.32
N ASP A 148 -18.50 2.66 26.70
CA ASP A 148 -17.53 1.80 27.40
C ASP A 148 -16.33 2.57 27.97
N TRP A 149 -16.49 3.87 28.25
CA TRP A 149 -15.38 4.73 28.63
C TRP A 149 -14.65 4.27 29.90
N GLN A 150 -15.38 3.70 30.88
CA GLN A 150 -14.82 3.23 32.14
C GLN A 150 -13.77 2.13 31.95
N GLN A 151 -13.90 1.32 30.90
CA GLN A 151 -12.94 0.25 30.57
C GLN A 151 -11.55 0.81 30.26
N TYR A 152 -11.46 2.06 29.77
CA TYR A 152 -10.22 2.63 29.24
C TYR A 152 -9.68 3.81 30.06
N TYR A 153 -10.56 4.65 30.61
CA TYR A 153 -10.21 5.99 31.13
C TYR A 153 -10.00 6.08 32.66
N LEU A 154 -9.97 4.94 33.36
CA LEU A 154 -9.80 4.90 34.82
C LEU A 154 -8.43 4.39 35.26
N ALA A 155 -7.48 4.23 34.33
CA ALA A 155 -6.20 3.60 34.62
C ALA A 155 -5.31 4.39 35.59
N ASP A 156 -5.36 5.72 35.55
CA ASP A 156 -4.60 6.64 36.42
C ASP A 156 -5.48 7.59 37.24
N GLY A 157 -6.80 7.40 37.19
CA GLY A 157 -7.79 8.22 37.90
C GLY A 157 -8.10 9.57 37.26
N ASN A 158 -7.49 9.93 36.12
CA ASN A 158 -7.70 11.20 35.42
C ASN A 158 -8.33 10.99 34.04
N VAL A 159 -9.02 12.04 33.57
CA VAL A 159 -9.44 12.17 32.18
C VAL A 159 -8.87 13.48 31.66
N TYR A 160 -8.13 13.41 30.56
CA TYR A 160 -7.48 14.57 29.98
C TYR A 160 -8.33 15.13 28.85
N VAL A 161 -8.61 16.43 28.88
CA VAL A 161 -9.34 17.13 27.82
C VAL A 161 -8.38 18.06 27.10
N GLY A 162 -8.41 18.05 25.77
CA GLY A 162 -7.54 18.92 24.97
C GLY A 162 -8.03 19.14 23.55
N LEU A 163 -7.30 19.98 22.84
CA LEU A 163 -7.49 20.34 21.44
C LEU A 163 -6.25 19.89 20.66
N ALA A 164 -6.42 19.50 19.40
CA ALA A 164 -5.33 19.09 18.53
C ALA A 164 -5.62 19.57 17.11
N VAL A 165 -4.57 19.91 16.37
CA VAL A 165 -4.64 20.39 14.98
C VAL A 165 -3.71 19.54 14.13
N GLY A 166 -4.17 19.17 12.93
CA GLY A 166 -3.37 18.44 11.96
C GLY A 166 -2.19 19.28 11.44
N ARG A 167 -1.17 18.62 10.87
CA ARG A 167 -0.13 19.34 10.14
C ARG A 167 -0.77 20.11 8.98
N ASN A 168 -0.26 21.31 8.70
CA ASN A 168 -0.73 22.19 7.61
C ASN A 168 -2.18 22.69 7.75
N MET A 169 -2.75 22.71 8.96
CA MET A 169 -4.03 23.35 9.23
C MET A 169 -3.86 24.49 10.23
N ASP A 170 -4.47 25.63 9.94
CA ASP A 170 -4.60 26.75 10.87
C ASP A 170 -6.01 26.73 11.50
N VAL A 171 -6.08 26.77 12.84
CA VAL A 171 -7.35 26.73 13.58
C VAL A 171 -7.32 27.79 14.67
N THR A 172 -8.34 28.65 14.66
CA THR A 172 -8.61 29.59 15.76
C THR A 172 -9.70 29.03 16.66
N VAL A 173 -9.42 28.92 17.95
CA VAL A 173 -10.40 28.47 18.95
C VAL A 173 -10.79 29.65 19.82
N SER A 174 -12.09 29.92 19.89
CA SER A 174 -12.69 30.98 20.71
C SER A 174 -13.85 30.40 21.53
N ASN A 175 -14.27 31.13 22.58
CA ASN A 175 -15.44 30.78 23.40
C ASN A 175 -15.37 29.39 24.08
N LEU A 176 -14.18 28.97 24.52
CA LEU A 176 -14.03 27.72 25.27
C LEU A 176 -14.67 27.86 26.67
N ASN A 177 -15.70 27.07 26.93
CA ASN A 177 -16.34 26.97 28.23
C ASN A 177 -16.20 25.54 28.76
N PHE A 178 -15.90 25.42 30.05
CA PHE A 178 -15.78 24.15 30.73
C PHE A 178 -16.41 24.24 32.12
N SER A 179 -17.41 23.41 32.36
CA SER A 179 -18.21 23.40 33.58
C SER A 179 -18.45 21.98 34.06
N TYR A 180 -18.81 21.88 35.35
CA TYR A 180 -19.11 20.62 36.00
C TYR A 180 -20.50 20.65 36.60
N THR A 181 -21.17 19.51 36.53
CA THR A 181 -22.45 19.23 37.18
C THR A 181 -22.25 18.13 38.22
N ASN A 182 -23.11 18.06 39.23
CA ASN A 182 -23.14 16.91 40.11
C ASN A 182 -23.83 15.75 39.38
N ALA A 183 -23.26 14.55 39.47
CA ALA A 183 -23.78 13.38 38.76
C ALA A 183 -25.22 13.02 39.16
N ILE A 184 -25.63 13.37 40.39
CA ILE A 184 -27.01 13.17 40.87
C ILE A 184 -28.02 14.10 40.20
N ASP A 185 -27.55 15.24 39.69
CA ASP A 185 -28.37 16.25 38.99
C ASP A 185 -28.39 15.99 37.47
N ASP A 186 -27.52 15.10 36.97
CA ASP A 186 -27.50 14.67 35.57
C ASP A 186 -28.55 13.57 35.32
N GLU A 187 -29.01 13.49 34.07
CA GLU A 187 -29.91 12.42 33.61
C GLU A 187 -29.38 11.02 34.00
N PRO A 188 -30.25 10.10 34.46
CA PRO A 188 -29.85 8.73 34.76
C PRO A 188 -29.13 8.04 33.59
N ALA A 189 -28.26 7.08 33.92
CA ALA A 189 -27.57 6.29 32.92
C ALA A 189 -28.59 5.56 32.02
N LYS A 190 -28.44 5.70 30.70
CA LYS A 190 -29.25 4.99 29.72
C LYS A 190 -28.56 3.68 29.35
N GLU A 191 -29.35 2.64 29.11
CA GLU A 191 -28.82 1.40 28.56
C GLU A 191 -28.21 1.64 27.17
N ARG A 192 -27.12 0.94 26.87
CA ARG A 192 -26.50 0.98 25.55
C ARG A 192 -27.45 0.34 24.53
N PRO A 193 -27.83 1.05 23.45
CA PRO A 193 -28.63 0.46 22.39
C PRO A 193 -27.91 -0.74 21.77
N ILE A 194 -28.66 -1.81 21.50
CA ILE A 194 -28.15 -2.92 20.70
C ILE A 194 -27.98 -2.43 19.25
N LYS A 195 -26.78 -2.61 18.72
CA LYS A 195 -26.47 -2.25 17.33
C LYS A 195 -26.83 -3.40 16.39
N GLU A 196 -27.59 -3.08 15.35
CA GLU A 196 -27.83 -4.03 14.25
C GLU A 196 -26.65 -4.01 13.27
N ILE A 197 -26.13 -5.21 12.96
CA ILE A 197 -25.04 -5.43 12.03
C ILE A 197 -25.60 -6.21 10.83
N GLU A 198 -25.42 -5.65 9.65
CA GLU A 198 -25.81 -6.34 8.42
C GLU A 198 -25.00 -7.63 8.24
N PRO A 199 -25.65 -8.78 7.99
CA PRO A 199 -24.94 -9.98 7.66
C PRO A 199 -24.36 -9.89 6.24
N ILE A 200 -23.08 -10.20 6.11
CA ILE A 200 -22.31 -10.14 4.87
C ILE A 200 -21.87 -11.56 4.52
N TYR A 201 -22.19 -11.98 3.30
CA TYR A 201 -21.86 -13.29 2.76
C TYR A 201 -21.13 -13.11 1.43
N THR A 202 -19.96 -13.72 1.30
CA THR A 202 -19.10 -13.54 0.12
C THR A 202 -18.70 -14.90 -0.42
N VAL A 203 -19.04 -15.16 -1.68
CA VAL A 203 -18.41 -16.23 -2.47
C VAL A 203 -17.09 -15.67 -2.98
N THR A 204 -15.97 -16.24 -2.53
CA THR A 204 -14.62 -15.72 -2.81
C THR A 204 -13.92 -16.44 -3.94
N SER A 205 -14.42 -17.60 -4.37
CA SER A 205 -13.90 -18.33 -5.53
C SER A 205 -14.28 -17.65 -6.84
N SER A 206 -13.39 -17.64 -7.83
CA SER A 206 -13.60 -17.04 -9.15
C SER A 206 -14.83 -17.58 -9.91
N LYS A 207 -15.25 -16.86 -10.95
CA LYS A 207 -16.32 -17.28 -11.87
C LYS A 207 -15.77 -17.94 -13.13
N GLU A 208 -14.46 -17.90 -13.34
CA GLU A 208 -13.79 -18.43 -14.52
C GLU A 208 -12.57 -19.24 -14.11
N THR A 209 -12.35 -20.37 -14.77
CA THR A 209 -11.21 -21.25 -14.50
C THR A 209 -10.82 -22.07 -15.73
N GLY A 210 -9.51 -22.24 -15.91
CA GLY A 210 -8.93 -23.16 -16.86
C GLY A 210 -8.89 -24.61 -16.39
N VAL A 211 -9.19 -24.91 -15.12
CA VAL A 211 -9.04 -26.26 -14.54
C VAL A 211 -10.36 -26.86 -14.07
N ALA A 212 -10.53 -28.17 -14.26
CA ALA A 212 -11.72 -28.91 -13.86
C ALA A 212 -11.79 -29.11 -12.34
N ASP A 213 -10.66 -29.48 -11.72
CA ASP A 213 -10.55 -29.61 -10.27
C ASP A 213 -10.61 -28.21 -9.65
N TYR A 214 -11.71 -27.93 -8.97
CA TYR A 214 -12.06 -26.58 -8.56
C TYR A 214 -12.41 -26.51 -7.09
N SER A 215 -12.16 -25.34 -6.49
CA SER A 215 -12.47 -25.09 -5.09
C SER A 215 -13.48 -23.96 -4.96
N LEU A 216 -14.67 -24.31 -4.49
CA LEU A 216 -15.72 -23.37 -4.13
C LEU A 216 -15.39 -22.77 -2.75
N ARG A 217 -15.34 -21.44 -2.67
CA ARG A 217 -14.92 -20.72 -1.45
C ARG A 217 -15.97 -19.74 -0.98
N PHE A 218 -16.16 -19.67 0.34
CA PHE A 218 -17.18 -18.85 0.98
C PHE A 218 -16.69 -18.29 2.31
N LYS A 219 -17.11 -17.06 2.63
CA LYS A 219 -16.85 -16.38 3.90
C LYS A 219 -18.10 -15.61 4.33
N ALA A 220 -18.36 -15.58 5.63
CA ALA A 220 -19.42 -14.77 6.23
C ALA A 220 -18.88 -13.98 7.43
N ASN A 221 -19.53 -12.87 7.78
CA ASN A 221 -19.31 -12.18 9.06
C ASN A 221 -20.11 -12.78 10.23
N ALA A 222 -20.73 -13.95 10.03
CA ALA A 222 -21.54 -14.63 11.01
C ALA A 222 -21.17 -16.12 11.11
N ASP A 223 -21.35 -16.68 12.30
CA ASP A 223 -21.40 -18.13 12.45
C ASP A 223 -22.70 -18.67 11.83
N GLY A 224 -22.65 -19.88 11.27
CA GLY A 224 -23.83 -20.50 10.69
C GLY A 224 -23.53 -21.77 9.91
N HIS A 225 -24.48 -22.17 9.06
CA HIS A 225 -24.36 -23.37 8.24
C HIS A 225 -24.51 -23.04 6.75
N LEU A 226 -23.56 -23.50 5.95
CA LEU A 226 -23.57 -23.42 4.48
C LEU A 226 -24.00 -24.76 3.87
N THR A 227 -24.87 -24.71 2.88
CA THR A 227 -25.11 -25.79 1.92
C THR A 227 -24.82 -25.30 0.51
N ILE A 228 -24.04 -26.05 -0.28
CA ILE A 228 -23.85 -25.73 -1.70
C ILE A 228 -24.54 -26.79 -2.57
N LYS A 229 -25.40 -26.34 -3.47
CA LYS A 229 -26.09 -27.19 -4.46
C LYS A 229 -25.61 -26.90 -5.87
N ASN A 230 -25.56 -27.92 -6.72
CA ASN A 230 -25.52 -27.73 -8.17
C ASN A 230 -26.94 -27.42 -8.66
N ARG A 231 -27.14 -26.24 -9.24
CA ARG A 231 -28.46 -25.76 -9.66
C ARG A 231 -29.06 -26.57 -10.81
N LEU A 232 -28.23 -27.23 -11.64
CA LEU A 232 -28.73 -28.04 -12.75
C LEU A 232 -29.28 -29.39 -12.28
N THR A 233 -28.68 -29.98 -11.24
CA THR A 233 -29.06 -31.32 -10.76
C THR A 233 -29.88 -31.29 -9.46
N ASP A 234 -29.96 -30.14 -8.80
CA ASP A 234 -30.48 -29.95 -7.44
C ASP A 234 -29.82 -30.85 -6.37
N GLN A 235 -28.63 -31.38 -6.68
CA GLN A 235 -27.86 -32.21 -5.76
C GLN A 235 -26.88 -31.36 -4.95
N ASN A 236 -26.68 -31.72 -3.68
CA ASN A 236 -25.64 -31.14 -2.84
C ASN A 236 -24.26 -31.47 -3.44
N VAL A 237 -23.37 -30.47 -3.49
CA VAL A 237 -21.95 -30.72 -3.75
C VAL A 237 -21.40 -31.59 -2.62
N GLN A 238 -20.60 -32.61 -2.97
CA GLN A 238 -20.07 -33.55 -1.99
C GLN A 238 -19.30 -32.83 -0.88
N GLY A 239 -19.65 -33.12 0.38
CA GLY A 239 -19.02 -32.47 1.54
C GLY A 239 -19.40 -30.99 1.73
N ALA A 240 -20.43 -30.50 1.02
CA ALA A 240 -20.93 -29.13 1.15
C ALA A 240 -22.21 -29.00 1.99
N GLU A 241 -22.84 -30.10 2.42
CA GLU A 241 -24.12 -30.05 3.16
C GLU A 241 -23.94 -29.63 4.62
N LYS A 242 -24.71 -28.62 5.05
CA LYS A 242 -24.73 -28.08 6.43
C LYS A 242 -23.34 -27.90 7.03
N ARG A 243 -22.40 -27.38 6.25
CA ARG A 243 -21.02 -27.13 6.70
C ARG A 243 -20.98 -25.94 7.62
N LEU A 244 -20.36 -26.12 8.78
CA LEU A 244 -20.18 -25.05 9.76
C LEU A 244 -19.28 -23.96 9.18
N VAL A 245 -19.76 -22.72 9.23
CA VAL A 245 -18.99 -21.51 8.93
C VAL A 245 -18.77 -20.77 10.24
N LYS A 246 -17.55 -20.27 10.43
CA LYS A 246 -17.22 -19.37 11.53
C LYS A 246 -17.01 -17.96 11.00
N ALA A 247 -17.53 -16.97 11.70
CA ALA A 247 -17.42 -15.56 11.34
C ALA A 247 -15.98 -15.18 11.02
N GLY A 248 -15.78 -14.55 9.87
CA GLY A 248 -14.48 -14.11 9.38
C GLY A 248 -13.58 -15.20 8.80
N LYS A 249 -13.92 -16.50 8.92
CA LYS A 249 -13.13 -17.60 8.37
C LYS A 249 -13.67 -18.04 7.01
N GLU A 250 -12.76 -18.16 6.04
CA GLU A 250 -13.08 -18.72 4.74
C GLU A 250 -13.13 -20.25 4.82
N ILE A 251 -14.12 -20.84 4.15
CA ILE A 251 -14.21 -22.29 3.91
C ILE A 251 -14.01 -22.60 2.44
N SER A 252 -13.51 -23.80 2.16
CA SER A 252 -13.12 -24.26 0.83
C SER A 252 -13.63 -25.69 0.62
N ILE A 253 -14.34 -25.91 -0.48
CA ILE A 253 -15.00 -27.18 -0.82
C ILE A 253 -14.61 -27.56 -2.25
N SER A 254 -14.01 -28.75 -2.40
CA SER A 254 -13.59 -29.26 -3.71
C SER A 254 -14.76 -29.78 -4.53
N THR A 255 -14.69 -29.59 -5.84
CA THR A 255 -15.63 -30.14 -6.84
C THR A 255 -14.91 -30.35 -8.16
N VAL A 256 -15.54 -31.09 -9.09
CA VAL A 256 -15.05 -31.28 -10.46
C VAL A 256 -16.03 -30.64 -11.42
N LEU A 257 -15.54 -29.72 -12.24
CA LEU A 257 -16.35 -28.97 -13.19
C LEU A 257 -16.46 -29.71 -14.52
N VAL A 258 -17.61 -29.57 -15.17
CA VAL A 258 -17.83 -29.99 -16.56
C VAL A 258 -17.55 -28.78 -17.46
N ASN A 259 -16.91 -29.00 -18.61
CA ASN A 259 -16.61 -27.92 -19.54
C ASN A 259 -17.89 -27.16 -19.93
N GLY A 260 -17.87 -25.83 -19.81
CA GLY A 260 -19.04 -24.97 -19.93
C GLY A 260 -19.45 -24.33 -18.59
N LYS A 261 -20.75 -24.08 -18.43
CA LYS A 261 -21.32 -23.40 -17.26
C LYS A 261 -21.65 -24.40 -16.15
N ASN A 262 -21.19 -24.13 -14.94
CA ASN A 262 -21.45 -24.91 -13.73
C ASN A 262 -22.12 -23.98 -12.69
N PRO A 263 -23.46 -23.93 -12.63
CA PRO A 263 -24.16 -23.08 -11.69
C PRO A 263 -24.32 -23.74 -10.31
N PHE A 264 -23.97 -23.00 -9.28
CA PHE A 264 -24.08 -23.37 -7.88
C PHE A 264 -24.98 -22.37 -7.13
N ASP A 265 -25.61 -22.86 -6.07
CA ASP A 265 -26.31 -22.04 -5.08
C ASP A 265 -25.66 -22.23 -3.72
N PHE A 266 -25.12 -21.14 -3.17
CA PHE A 266 -24.58 -21.08 -1.81
C PHE A 266 -25.71 -20.66 -0.88
N ILE A 267 -26.20 -21.61 -0.09
CA ILE A 267 -27.36 -21.44 0.80
C ILE A 267 -26.82 -21.34 2.23
N PHE A 268 -26.83 -20.14 2.79
CA PHE A 268 -26.28 -19.88 4.12
C PHE A 268 -27.38 -19.44 5.09
N THR A 269 -27.37 -20.05 6.27
CA THR A 269 -28.25 -19.70 7.40
C THR A 269 -27.37 -19.31 8.59
N PRO A 270 -27.40 -18.04 9.04
CA PRO A 270 -26.78 -17.65 10.30
C PRO A 270 -27.29 -18.47 11.48
N ASP A 271 -26.44 -18.68 12.48
CA ASP A 271 -26.88 -19.22 13.77
C ASP A 271 -27.78 -18.17 14.45
N PRO A 272 -29.04 -18.49 14.80
CA PRO A 272 -29.97 -17.55 15.43
C PRO A 272 -29.49 -16.99 16.77
N ASN A 273 -28.51 -17.64 17.40
CA ASN A 273 -27.93 -17.21 18.66
C ASN A 273 -26.55 -16.56 18.51
N TYR A 274 -26.08 -16.25 17.29
CA TYR A 274 -24.79 -15.60 17.10
C TYR A 274 -24.88 -14.08 17.34
N PRO A 275 -24.16 -13.54 18.34
CA PRO A 275 -23.88 -12.11 18.43
C PRO A 275 -22.56 -11.77 17.72
N PRO A 276 -22.51 -10.74 16.86
CA PRO A 276 -21.24 -10.19 16.37
C PRO A 276 -20.31 -9.69 17.49
N ASP A 277 -20.88 -9.05 18.52
CA ASP A 277 -20.23 -8.66 19.77
C ASP A 277 -21.26 -8.51 20.90
N GLU A 278 -20.81 -8.19 22.13
CA GLU A 278 -21.65 -8.09 23.34
C GLU A 278 -22.86 -7.15 23.21
N HIS A 279 -22.77 -6.12 22.36
CA HIS A 279 -23.80 -5.11 22.19
C HIS A 279 -24.29 -4.99 20.75
N SER A 280 -24.18 -6.07 19.99
CA SER A 280 -24.61 -6.14 18.61
C SER A 280 -25.35 -7.44 18.30
N ILE A 281 -26.32 -7.35 17.39
CA ILE A 281 -27.01 -8.49 16.79
C ILE A 281 -26.94 -8.39 15.28
N LEU A 282 -27.20 -9.47 14.55
CA LEU A 282 -27.42 -9.35 13.11
C LEU A 282 -28.79 -8.74 12.83
N SER A 283 -28.89 -7.91 11.80
CA SER A 283 -30.18 -7.37 11.35
C SER A 283 -31.09 -8.44 10.72
N ASP A 284 -30.53 -9.56 10.25
CA ASP A 284 -31.26 -10.64 9.60
C ASP A 284 -30.60 -12.01 9.83
N TYR A 285 -31.38 -12.99 10.30
CA TYR A 285 -30.96 -14.39 10.50
C TYR A 285 -31.60 -15.34 9.48
N SER A 286 -32.34 -14.81 8.51
CA SER A 286 -32.97 -15.60 7.46
C SER A 286 -31.93 -16.26 6.56
N THR A 287 -32.31 -17.40 5.99
CA THR A 287 -31.47 -18.10 5.02
C THR A 287 -31.34 -17.27 3.75
N LYS A 288 -30.11 -17.03 3.29
CA LYS A 288 -29.85 -16.42 1.98
C LYS A 288 -29.27 -17.43 1.01
N THR A 289 -29.66 -17.28 -0.24
CA THR A 289 -29.11 -18.05 -1.36
C THR A 289 -28.35 -17.12 -2.29
N ILE A 290 -27.09 -17.44 -2.55
CA ILE A 290 -26.20 -16.68 -3.45
C ILE A 290 -25.94 -17.53 -4.68
N ALA A 291 -26.39 -17.02 -5.82
CA ALA A 291 -26.17 -17.63 -7.11
C ALA A 291 -24.73 -17.41 -7.58
N HIS A 292 -24.00 -18.49 -7.86
CA HIS A 292 -22.63 -18.43 -8.39
C HIS A 292 -22.49 -19.38 -9.57
N THR A 293 -22.06 -18.90 -10.73
CA THR A 293 -21.82 -19.77 -11.90
C THR A 293 -20.36 -19.73 -12.27
N VAL A 294 -19.72 -20.90 -12.29
CA VAL A 294 -18.33 -21.08 -12.71
C VAL A 294 -18.32 -21.52 -14.16
N ILE A 295 -17.62 -20.77 -15.01
CA ILE A 295 -17.33 -21.13 -16.38
C ILE A 295 -16.00 -21.86 -16.38
N TYR A 296 -16.03 -23.14 -16.73
CA TYR A 296 -14.84 -23.93 -17.00
C TYR A 296 -14.63 -24.02 -18.51
N LYS A 297 -13.50 -23.51 -19.00
CA LYS A 297 -13.14 -23.55 -20.43
C LYS A 297 -11.66 -23.87 -20.54
N THR A 298 -11.30 -24.68 -21.52
CA THR A 298 -9.89 -25.02 -21.79
C THR A 298 -9.49 -24.68 -23.21
N TYR A 299 -8.24 -24.27 -23.36
CA TYR A 299 -7.55 -24.20 -24.65
C TYR A 299 -6.46 -25.27 -24.65
N PRO A 300 -6.51 -26.26 -25.56
CA PRO A 300 -5.69 -27.46 -25.46
C PRO A 300 -4.20 -27.23 -25.75
N SER A 301 -3.87 -26.18 -26.51
CA SER A 301 -2.49 -25.84 -26.86
C SER A 301 -1.68 -25.44 -25.62
N SER A 302 -0.42 -25.86 -25.53
CA SER A 302 0.53 -25.36 -24.54
C SER A 302 0.92 -23.91 -24.79
N THR A 303 0.80 -23.44 -26.04
CA THR A 303 1.10 -22.06 -26.45
C THR A 303 -0.18 -21.38 -26.94
N ILE A 304 -0.47 -20.21 -26.38
CA ILE A 304 -1.65 -19.40 -26.69
C ILE A 304 -1.20 -18.06 -27.26
N TYR A 305 -1.66 -17.69 -28.44
CA TYR A 305 -1.37 -16.39 -29.03
C TYR A 305 -2.47 -15.39 -28.72
N VAL A 306 -2.09 -14.16 -28.37
CA VAL A 306 -3.03 -13.05 -28.14
C VAL A 306 -2.65 -11.82 -28.94
N THR A 307 -3.64 -11.14 -29.50
CA THR A 307 -3.48 -9.89 -30.26
C THR A 307 -4.49 -8.84 -29.80
N PRO A 308 -4.25 -7.53 -30.03
CA PRO A 308 -5.21 -6.49 -29.66
C PRO A 308 -6.57 -6.63 -30.36
N GLU A 309 -6.59 -7.12 -31.60
CA GLU A 309 -7.79 -7.24 -32.45
C GLU A 309 -8.48 -8.63 -32.38
N ALA A 310 -7.95 -9.54 -31.56
CA ALA A 310 -8.47 -10.89 -31.43
C ALA A 310 -9.95 -10.90 -30.98
N ARG A 311 -10.67 -11.96 -31.39
CA ARG A 311 -12.09 -12.14 -31.11
C ARG A 311 -12.32 -13.31 -30.14
N LEU A 312 -13.41 -13.26 -29.37
CA LEU A 312 -13.73 -14.27 -28.34
C LEU A 312 -13.98 -15.69 -28.89
N ASP A 313 -14.22 -15.82 -30.19
CA ASP A 313 -14.36 -17.09 -30.92
C ASP A 313 -13.02 -17.68 -31.40
N GLY A 314 -11.90 -17.02 -31.12
CA GLY A 314 -10.56 -17.56 -31.32
C GLY A 314 -10.30 -18.85 -30.52
N ASN A 315 -9.32 -19.63 -30.95
CA ASN A 315 -8.93 -20.89 -30.31
C ASN A 315 -7.53 -20.84 -29.67
N GLY A 316 -6.84 -19.70 -29.76
CA GLY A 316 -5.51 -19.46 -29.19
C GLY A 316 -4.36 -19.87 -30.11
N SER A 317 -4.63 -20.33 -31.33
CA SER A 317 -3.62 -20.52 -32.37
C SER A 317 -3.11 -19.18 -32.92
N GLN A 318 -2.01 -19.20 -33.67
CA GLN A 318 -1.49 -18.01 -34.33
C GLN A 318 -2.46 -17.48 -35.41
N GLU A 319 -3.18 -18.38 -36.08
CA GLU A 319 -4.18 -18.03 -37.10
C GLU A 319 -5.48 -17.51 -36.49
N ASN A 320 -5.84 -17.97 -35.28
CA ASN A 320 -7.05 -17.56 -34.57
C ASN A 320 -6.74 -17.23 -33.10
N PRO A 321 -6.05 -16.10 -32.84
CA PRO A 321 -5.60 -15.71 -31.51
C PRO A 321 -6.78 -15.36 -30.58
N LEU A 322 -6.50 -15.32 -29.27
CA LEU A 322 -7.46 -14.92 -28.24
C LEU A 322 -7.27 -13.47 -27.81
N PRO A 323 -8.32 -12.80 -27.30
CA PRO A 323 -8.15 -11.60 -26.50
C PRO A 323 -7.31 -11.91 -25.26
N LEU A 324 -6.44 -10.99 -24.84
CA LEU A 324 -5.62 -11.15 -23.65
C LEU A 324 -6.46 -11.49 -22.40
N THR A 325 -7.57 -10.78 -22.18
CA THR A 325 -8.45 -11.01 -21.03
C THR A 325 -9.08 -12.40 -21.01
N GLU A 326 -9.35 -12.98 -22.18
CA GLU A 326 -9.84 -14.36 -22.28
C GLU A 326 -8.73 -15.36 -21.91
N ALA A 327 -7.51 -15.16 -22.44
CA ALA A 327 -6.37 -16.02 -22.10
C ALA A 327 -6.04 -15.98 -20.59
N LEU A 328 -6.04 -14.79 -19.97
CA LEU A 328 -5.74 -14.62 -18.55
C LEU A 328 -6.79 -15.24 -17.60
N LYS A 329 -8.03 -15.44 -18.04
CA LYS A 329 -9.08 -16.09 -17.24
C LYS A 329 -8.99 -17.61 -17.22
N PHE A 330 -8.46 -18.20 -18.30
CA PHE A 330 -8.54 -19.64 -18.56
C PHE A 330 -7.18 -20.33 -18.69
N ALA A 331 -6.09 -19.60 -18.44
CA ALA A 331 -4.75 -20.17 -18.42
C ALA A 331 -4.61 -21.30 -17.38
N ARG A 332 -3.79 -22.28 -17.71
CA ARG A 332 -3.46 -23.42 -16.85
C ARG A 332 -1.95 -23.52 -16.66
N ALA A 333 -1.56 -24.14 -15.55
CA ALA A 333 -0.18 -24.47 -15.24
C ALA A 333 0.57 -25.06 -16.46
N GLY A 334 1.75 -24.52 -16.77
CA GLY A 334 2.58 -24.92 -17.90
C GLY A 334 2.25 -24.26 -19.25
N GLN A 335 1.16 -23.48 -19.36
CA GLN A 335 0.87 -22.75 -20.60
C GLN A 335 1.73 -21.48 -20.75
N THR A 336 2.07 -21.17 -21.99
CA THR A 336 2.71 -19.92 -22.40
C THR A 336 1.74 -19.11 -23.26
N ILE A 337 1.47 -17.88 -22.84
CA ILE A 337 0.69 -16.88 -23.58
C ILE A 337 1.67 -15.93 -24.25
N ILE A 338 1.67 -15.90 -25.59
CA ILE A 338 2.51 -15.04 -26.42
C ILE A 338 1.69 -13.83 -26.86
N MET A 339 2.14 -12.64 -26.48
CA MET A 339 1.52 -11.38 -26.85
C MET A 339 2.19 -10.81 -28.11
N ALA A 340 1.41 -10.61 -29.17
CA ALA A 340 1.85 -9.81 -30.31
C ALA A 340 2.13 -8.36 -29.88
N SER A 341 3.02 -7.67 -30.58
CA SER A 341 3.20 -6.23 -30.36
C SER A 341 1.91 -5.46 -30.68
N GLY A 342 1.76 -4.30 -30.05
CA GLY A 342 0.58 -3.45 -30.22
C GLY A 342 0.00 -2.98 -28.90
N LYS A 343 -1.01 -2.11 -29.00
CA LYS A 343 -1.64 -1.46 -27.86
C LYS A 343 -2.95 -2.14 -27.50
N TYR A 344 -3.02 -2.74 -26.32
CA TYR A 344 -4.20 -3.41 -25.77
C TYR A 344 -4.93 -2.43 -24.86
N HIS A 345 -6.08 -1.92 -25.32
CA HIS A 345 -6.83 -0.89 -24.63
C HIS A 345 -7.87 -1.45 -23.65
N TYR A 346 -7.91 -0.91 -22.43
CA TYR A 346 -8.88 -1.29 -21.40
C TYR A 346 -9.40 -0.08 -20.64
N ASP A 347 -10.69 -0.09 -20.32
CA ASP A 347 -11.35 0.93 -19.50
C ASP A 347 -11.66 0.42 -18.07
N LYS A 348 -11.21 -0.80 -17.74
CA LYS A 348 -11.44 -1.50 -16.48
C LYS A 348 -10.18 -2.22 -16.02
N GLU A 349 -10.15 -2.56 -14.73
CA GLU A 349 -9.12 -3.46 -14.18
C GLU A 349 -9.09 -4.79 -14.93
N ILE A 350 -7.88 -5.32 -15.14
CA ILE A 350 -7.68 -6.73 -15.52
C ILE A 350 -7.22 -7.48 -14.29
N THR A 351 -7.92 -8.57 -13.96
CA THR A 351 -7.58 -9.40 -12.80
C THR A 351 -7.24 -10.81 -13.22
N ILE A 352 -6.03 -11.25 -12.88
CA ILE A 352 -5.61 -12.65 -12.89
C ILE A 352 -5.98 -13.20 -11.51
N ALA A 353 -7.06 -13.97 -11.45
CA ALA A 353 -7.63 -14.47 -10.20
C ALA A 353 -6.70 -15.47 -9.49
N LYS A 354 -6.89 -15.63 -8.17
CA LYS A 354 -6.09 -16.52 -7.32
C LYS A 354 -6.11 -17.98 -7.78
N GLU A 355 -7.23 -18.40 -8.36
CA GLU A 355 -7.44 -19.74 -8.90
C GLU A 355 -6.69 -19.98 -10.21
N VAL A 356 -6.34 -18.93 -10.96
CA VAL A 356 -5.58 -19.02 -12.21
C VAL A 356 -4.10 -18.94 -11.85
N LYS A 357 -3.48 -20.10 -11.62
CA LYS A 357 -2.12 -20.19 -11.10
C LYS A 357 -1.34 -21.37 -11.67
N GLY A 358 -0.02 -21.21 -11.69
CA GLY A 358 0.92 -22.27 -11.98
C GLY A 358 1.26 -23.08 -10.73
N ASN A 359 2.37 -23.80 -10.83
CA ASN A 359 3.08 -24.36 -9.68
C ASN A 359 4.59 -24.23 -9.94
N GLU A 360 5.42 -24.61 -8.96
CA GLU A 360 6.88 -24.49 -9.02
C GLU A 360 7.49 -25.18 -10.26
N GLN A 361 6.95 -26.34 -10.68
CA GLN A 361 7.47 -27.11 -11.80
C GLN A 361 6.92 -26.63 -13.15
N THR A 362 5.69 -26.13 -13.18
CA THR A 362 4.99 -25.71 -14.39
C THR A 362 4.31 -24.34 -14.17
N PRO A 363 5.10 -23.25 -14.13
CA PRO A 363 4.53 -21.89 -14.04
C PRO A 363 3.70 -21.55 -15.28
N ILE A 364 2.84 -20.53 -15.16
CA ILE A 364 2.15 -19.94 -16.32
C ILE A 364 2.98 -18.77 -16.83
N THR A 365 3.27 -18.71 -18.13
CA THR A 365 4.07 -17.64 -18.72
C THR A 365 3.20 -16.71 -19.55
N LEU A 366 3.33 -15.40 -19.37
CA LEU A 366 2.83 -14.34 -20.26
C LEU A 366 4.04 -13.58 -20.78
N THR A 367 4.28 -13.61 -22.09
CA THR A 367 5.49 -13.03 -22.66
C THR A 367 5.22 -12.32 -23.98
N ALA A 368 5.97 -11.26 -24.25
CA ALA A 368 6.00 -10.65 -25.57
C ALA A 368 6.52 -11.63 -26.63
N ASP A 369 6.00 -11.49 -27.85
CA ASP A 369 6.50 -12.21 -29.03
C ASP A 369 7.94 -11.79 -29.35
N LYS A 370 8.88 -12.73 -29.18
CA LYS A 370 10.32 -12.49 -29.33
C LYS A 370 10.77 -12.36 -30.78
N GLU A 371 9.94 -12.76 -31.74
CA GLU A 371 10.23 -12.62 -33.17
C GLU A 371 10.14 -11.15 -33.63
N GLN A 372 9.41 -10.31 -32.90
CA GLN A 372 9.21 -8.89 -33.22
C GLN A 372 10.22 -8.02 -32.47
N LYS A 373 11.44 -7.93 -33.01
CA LYS A 373 12.53 -7.12 -32.42
C LYS A 373 12.08 -5.66 -32.24
N ASP A 374 12.35 -5.12 -31.06
CA ASP A 374 12.06 -3.74 -30.65
C ASP A 374 10.57 -3.33 -30.60
N ALA A 375 9.65 -4.28 -30.78
CA ALA A 375 8.21 -4.04 -30.68
C ALA A 375 7.63 -4.71 -29.43
N ARG A 376 7.13 -3.91 -28.47
CA ARG A 376 6.59 -4.39 -27.20
C ARG A 376 5.07 -4.34 -27.17
N PRO A 377 4.38 -5.34 -26.59
CA PRO A 377 2.97 -5.21 -26.24
C PRO A 377 2.78 -4.18 -25.12
N ILE A 378 1.83 -3.27 -25.30
CA ILE A 378 1.50 -2.20 -24.35
C ILE A 378 0.07 -2.41 -23.86
N ILE A 379 -0.11 -2.69 -22.57
CA ILE A 379 -1.41 -2.70 -21.90
C ILE A 379 -1.70 -1.25 -21.46
N ASP A 380 -2.68 -0.63 -22.12
CA ASP A 380 -3.05 0.78 -21.91
C ASP A 380 -4.44 0.89 -21.28
N PHE A 381 -4.47 1.37 -20.04
CA PHE A 381 -5.72 1.53 -19.27
C PHE A 381 -6.44 2.87 -19.53
N ASN A 382 -5.94 3.70 -20.46
CA ASN A 382 -6.59 4.91 -20.96
C ASN A 382 -7.09 5.88 -19.86
N LYS A 383 -6.39 5.93 -18.73
CA LYS A 383 -6.74 6.67 -17.51
C LYS A 383 -8.12 6.34 -16.93
N LYS A 384 -8.69 5.19 -17.30
CA LYS A 384 -10.03 4.73 -16.90
C LYS A 384 -9.99 3.40 -16.14
N GLY A 385 -9.16 2.46 -16.58
CA GLY A 385 -9.00 1.16 -15.92
C GLY A 385 -8.03 1.22 -14.74
N SER A 386 -8.28 0.44 -13.69
CA SER A 386 -7.51 0.46 -12.44
C SER A 386 -6.24 -0.41 -12.44
N GLY A 387 -5.66 -0.68 -13.61
CA GLY A 387 -4.43 -1.45 -13.74
C GLY A 387 -4.60 -2.97 -13.88
N LEU A 388 -3.47 -3.68 -13.81
CA LEU A 388 -3.38 -5.14 -13.84
C LEU A 388 -3.17 -5.70 -12.43
N SER A 389 -4.09 -6.52 -11.95
CA SER A 389 -4.05 -7.18 -10.65
C SER A 389 -3.70 -8.67 -10.78
N LEU A 390 -2.53 -9.08 -10.28
CA LEU A 390 -2.03 -10.46 -10.24
C LEU A 390 -2.25 -11.09 -8.86
N TRP A 391 -3.33 -11.85 -8.70
CA TRP A 391 -3.63 -12.64 -7.50
C TRP A 391 -3.19 -14.11 -7.61
N GLY A 392 -2.97 -14.60 -8.83
CA GLY A 392 -2.46 -15.94 -9.09
C GLY A 392 -1.01 -16.12 -8.62
N ASP A 393 -0.66 -17.37 -8.35
CA ASP A 393 0.69 -17.80 -7.94
C ASP A 393 1.46 -18.38 -9.12
N TYR A 394 2.79 -18.38 -9.04
CA TYR A 394 3.69 -19.02 -10.03
C TYR A 394 3.47 -18.55 -11.47
N TRP A 395 3.30 -17.24 -11.65
CA TRP A 395 3.31 -16.60 -12.96
C TRP A 395 4.69 -16.06 -13.32
N ILE A 396 5.02 -16.17 -14.60
CA ILE A 396 6.15 -15.49 -15.23
C ILE A 396 5.59 -14.44 -16.19
N LEU A 397 5.81 -13.16 -15.95
CA LEU A 397 5.43 -12.07 -16.87
C LEU A 397 6.71 -11.44 -17.42
N GLN A 398 6.86 -11.40 -18.75
CA GLN A 398 8.11 -10.95 -19.37
C GLN A 398 7.90 -10.03 -20.59
N GLY A 399 8.56 -8.88 -20.59
CA GLY A 399 8.72 -8.06 -21.79
C GLY A 399 7.51 -7.23 -22.21
N ILE A 400 6.59 -6.95 -21.28
CA ILE A 400 5.34 -6.21 -21.52
C ILE A 400 5.40 -4.82 -20.89
N ASP A 401 4.63 -3.87 -21.44
CA ASP A 401 4.51 -2.51 -20.91
C ASP A 401 3.10 -2.28 -20.35
N ILE A 402 3.00 -1.52 -19.25
CA ILE A 402 1.74 -1.22 -18.59
C ILE A 402 1.66 0.29 -18.30
N THR A 403 0.59 0.92 -18.78
CA THR A 403 0.48 2.39 -18.73
C THR A 403 -0.94 2.91 -18.52
N ASN A 404 -1.01 4.18 -18.10
CA ASN A 404 -2.23 4.97 -17.99
C ASN A 404 -3.32 4.34 -17.11
N SER A 405 -2.98 3.77 -15.96
CA SER A 405 -4.01 3.43 -14.97
C SER A 405 -4.79 4.67 -14.50
N LEU A 406 -5.99 4.43 -13.98
CA LEU A 406 -6.85 5.43 -13.34
C LEU A 406 -6.12 6.13 -12.18
N ASN A 407 -6.48 7.38 -11.90
CA ASN A 407 -5.98 8.11 -10.73
C ASN A 407 -6.17 7.33 -9.42
N ASP A 408 -5.19 7.41 -8.53
CA ASP A 408 -5.05 6.68 -7.27
C ASP A 408 -4.98 5.15 -7.40
N THR A 409 -4.64 4.63 -8.59
CA THR A 409 -4.52 3.17 -8.82
C THR A 409 -3.18 2.80 -9.41
N ALA A 410 -2.62 1.68 -8.95
CA ALA A 410 -1.34 1.19 -9.44
C ALA A 410 -1.42 0.74 -10.90
N GLY A 411 -0.32 0.83 -11.64
CA GLY A 411 -0.23 0.22 -12.98
C GLY A 411 -0.36 -1.29 -12.92
N MET A 412 0.41 -1.90 -12.01
CA MET A 412 0.37 -3.33 -11.72
C MET A 412 0.34 -3.59 -10.21
N LYS A 413 -0.60 -4.41 -9.74
CA LYS A 413 -0.65 -4.91 -8.37
C LYS A 413 -0.31 -6.40 -8.32
N ILE A 414 0.58 -6.80 -7.42
CA ILE A 414 0.94 -8.21 -7.16
C ILE A 414 0.47 -8.58 -5.75
N ALA A 415 -0.48 -9.49 -5.68
CA ALA A 415 -1.07 -10.02 -4.45
C ALA A 415 -0.86 -11.53 -4.28
N GLY A 416 -0.44 -12.24 -5.33
CA GLY A 416 -0.06 -13.66 -5.28
C GLY A 416 1.37 -13.92 -4.80
N HIS A 417 1.77 -15.18 -4.89
CA HIS A 417 3.04 -15.69 -4.39
C HIS A 417 3.91 -16.28 -5.52
N HIS A 418 5.23 -16.29 -5.31
CA HIS A 418 6.19 -16.98 -6.20
C HIS A 418 6.12 -16.53 -7.67
N ASN A 419 5.78 -15.27 -7.92
CA ASN A 419 5.73 -14.73 -9.28
C ASN A 419 7.10 -14.15 -9.71
N TRP A 420 7.41 -14.28 -10.99
CA TRP A 420 8.60 -13.74 -11.63
C TRP A 420 8.20 -12.69 -12.66
N ILE A 421 8.53 -11.44 -12.38
CA ILE A 421 8.15 -10.30 -13.19
C ILE A 421 9.41 -9.70 -13.77
N GLU A 422 9.60 -9.80 -15.08
CA GLU A 422 10.87 -9.49 -15.71
C GLU A 422 10.75 -8.56 -16.91
N ASN A 423 11.65 -7.57 -16.99
CA ASN A 423 11.73 -6.65 -18.14
C ASN A 423 10.37 -6.03 -18.47
N ILE A 424 9.64 -5.59 -17.44
CA ILE A 424 8.38 -4.84 -17.58
C ILE A 424 8.66 -3.35 -17.44
N LYS A 425 7.99 -2.53 -18.25
CA LYS A 425 7.93 -1.07 -18.02
C LYS A 425 6.57 -0.69 -17.46
N VAL A 426 6.55 0.07 -16.37
CA VAL A 426 5.33 0.61 -15.77
C VAL A 426 5.41 2.14 -15.71
N TYR A 427 4.62 2.83 -16.53
CA TYR A 427 4.78 4.27 -16.70
C TYR A 427 3.49 5.03 -16.96
N HIS A 428 3.47 6.33 -16.65
CA HIS A 428 2.28 7.18 -16.75
C HIS A 428 1.06 6.62 -16.02
N ASN A 429 1.25 5.84 -14.96
CA ASN A 429 0.14 5.31 -14.17
C ASN A 429 -0.35 6.36 -13.18
N GLY A 430 -1.65 6.31 -12.85
CA GLY A 430 -2.31 7.24 -11.94
C GLY A 430 -1.99 7.04 -10.45
N GLY A 431 -0.97 6.25 -10.13
CA GLY A 431 -0.57 5.81 -8.79
C GLY A 431 0.76 5.05 -8.91
N THR A 432 1.16 4.26 -7.91
CA THR A 432 2.42 3.48 -7.95
C THR A 432 2.53 2.66 -9.24
N GLY A 433 3.68 2.69 -9.92
CA GLY A 433 3.90 1.92 -11.16
C GLY A 433 3.65 0.42 -10.97
N LEU A 434 4.39 -0.21 -10.06
CA LEU A 434 4.19 -1.61 -9.65
C LEU A 434 4.17 -1.74 -8.13
N GLN A 435 3.10 -2.30 -7.59
CA GLN A 435 2.89 -2.47 -6.16
C GLN A 435 2.71 -3.94 -5.75
N ILE A 436 3.57 -4.44 -4.86
CA ILE A 436 3.36 -5.68 -4.11
C ILE A 436 2.59 -5.34 -2.84
N SER A 437 1.36 -5.84 -2.71
CA SER A 437 0.55 -5.64 -1.50
C SER A 437 -0.66 -6.57 -1.46
N GLY A 438 -0.93 -7.16 -0.30
CA GLY A 438 -2.10 -8.01 -0.06
C GLY A 438 -3.39 -7.24 0.17
N SER A 439 -4.32 -7.88 0.90
CA SER A 439 -5.56 -7.24 1.37
C SER A 439 -5.50 -6.95 2.87
N SER A 440 -6.19 -5.90 3.31
CA SER A 440 -6.32 -5.57 4.74
C SER A 440 -7.14 -6.60 5.53
N ILE A 441 -7.92 -7.45 4.84
CA ILE A 441 -8.69 -8.54 5.45
C ILE A 441 -7.93 -9.87 5.51
N ASP A 442 -6.72 -9.92 4.93
CA ASP A 442 -5.86 -11.10 4.92
C ASP A 442 -5.00 -11.15 6.18
N THR A 443 -4.75 -12.37 6.67
CA THR A 443 -3.73 -12.58 7.70
C THR A 443 -2.32 -12.43 7.12
N LYS A 444 -1.31 -12.17 7.95
CA LYS A 444 0.09 -12.04 7.49
C LYS A 444 0.59 -13.21 6.66
N LYS A 445 0.12 -14.44 6.93
CA LYS A 445 0.50 -15.64 6.17
C LYS A 445 -0.03 -15.66 4.73
N GLN A 446 -1.04 -14.85 4.45
CA GLN A 446 -1.67 -14.73 3.14
C GLN A 446 -1.16 -13.52 2.36
N TRP A 447 -0.26 -12.71 2.93
CA TRP A 447 0.33 -11.57 2.24
C TRP A 447 1.30 -12.04 1.14
N PRO A 448 1.37 -11.34 0.00
CA PRO A 448 2.20 -11.72 -1.14
C PRO A 448 3.66 -11.94 -0.75
N SER A 449 4.22 -13.07 -1.16
CA SER A 449 5.55 -13.52 -0.74
C SER A 449 6.31 -14.17 -1.90
N TYR A 450 7.64 -14.15 -1.81
CA TYR A 450 8.56 -14.81 -2.72
C TYR A 450 8.43 -14.36 -4.18
N ASN A 451 7.98 -13.11 -4.42
CA ASN A 451 7.95 -12.55 -5.77
C ASN A 451 9.31 -11.93 -6.13
N THR A 452 9.75 -12.14 -7.37
CA THR A 452 10.96 -11.53 -7.91
C THR A 452 10.60 -10.55 -9.02
N ILE A 453 11.01 -9.30 -8.85
CA ILE A 453 10.87 -8.23 -9.84
C ILE A 453 12.26 -7.96 -10.40
N LYS A 454 12.50 -8.35 -11.66
CA LYS A 454 13.83 -8.35 -12.28
C LYS A 454 13.89 -7.46 -13.50
N ASN A 455 14.89 -6.59 -13.58
CA ASN A 455 15.13 -5.76 -14.76
C ASN A 455 13.93 -4.90 -15.20
N CYS A 456 13.01 -4.58 -14.29
CA CYS A 456 11.85 -3.74 -14.58
C CYS A 456 12.23 -2.26 -14.51
N THR A 457 11.45 -1.42 -15.19
CA THR A 457 11.63 0.05 -15.18
C THR A 457 10.31 0.72 -14.82
N ALA A 458 10.33 1.65 -13.86
CA ALA A 458 9.14 2.40 -13.45
C ALA A 458 9.39 3.91 -13.55
N PHE A 459 8.56 4.63 -14.31
CA PHE A 459 8.80 6.05 -14.52
C PHE A 459 7.56 6.89 -14.83
N GLU A 460 7.63 8.18 -14.50
CA GLU A 460 6.58 9.15 -14.81
C GLU A 460 5.18 8.72 -14.31
N ASN A 461 5.15 7.96 -13.23
CA ASN A 461 3.92 7.63 -12.53
C ASN A 461 3.54 8.79 -11.61
N TYR A 462 2.29 9.23 -11.68
CA TYR A 462 1.79 10.36 -10.89
C TYR A 462 0.30 10.22 -10.61
N ASP A 463 -0.09 10.48 -9.37
CA ASP A 463 -1.46 10.73 -8.96
C ASP A 463 -1.73 12.24 -8.87
N ALA A 464 -2.99 12.65 -8.87
CA ALA A 464 -3.39 14.06 -8.81
C ALA A 464 -2.89 14.78 -7.54
N GLY A 465 -2.63 14.06 -6.45
CA GLY A 465 -2.06 14.59 -5.22
C GLY A 465 -0.54 14.70 -5.24
N PHE A 466 0.14 14.02 -6.17
CA PHE A 466 1.59 13.81 -6.17
C PHE A 466 2.12 13.07 -4.92
N GLU A 467 1.25 12.42 -4.15
CA GLU A 467 1.60 11.91 -2.81
C GLU A 467 1.81 10.41 -2.72
N ASN A 468 1.39 9.63 -3.72
CA ASN A 468 1.29 8.17 -3.59
C ASN A 468 1.91 7.39 -4.75
N ALA A 469 2.23 8.07 -5.85
CA ALA A 469 2.73 7.44 -7.06
C ALA A 469 4.25 7.25 -7.04
N ASP A 470 4.68 6.15 -6.44
CA ASP A 470 6.06 5.67 -6.54
C ASP A 470 6.33 4.96 -7.87
N GLY A 471 7.60 4.70 -8.16
CA GLY A 471 7.96 3.73 -9.19
C GLY A 471 7.59 2.30 -8.76
N PHE A 472 8.19 1.84 -7.65
CA PHE A 472 7.98 0.51 -7.09
C PHE A 472 7.55 0.58 -5.62
N GLY A 473 6.47 -0.11 -5.27
CA GLY A 473 6.00 -0.22 -3.90
C GLY A 473 6.00 -1.68 -3.43
N ALA A 474 6.61 -1.98 -2.29
CA ALA A 474 6.33 -3.22 -1.55
C ALA A 474 5.90 -2.82 -0.14
N LYS A 475 4.63 -2.39 -0.05
CA LYS A 475 4.11 -1.63 1.10
C LYS A 475 2.79 -2.17 1.67
N LEU A 476 2.52 -1.80 2.92
CA LEU A 476 1.33 -2.10 3.72
C LEU A 476 1.15 -3.56 4.17
N MET A 477 0.97 -4.50 3.24
CA MET A 477 0.66 -5.91 3.53
C MET A 477 1.57 -6.82 2.70
N VAL A 478 2.83 -6.94 3.10
CA VAL A 478 3.87 -7.67 2.34
C VAL A 478 4.46 -8.83 3.15
N GLY A 479 4.41 -10.01 2.54
CA GLY A 479 4.97 -11.26 3.05
C GLY A 479 6.47 -11.38 2.75
N GLU A 480 7.05 -12.52 3.13
CA GLU A 480 8.49 -12.75 3.08
C GLU A 480 9.05 -12.90 1.66
N GLY A 481 10.36 -12.70 1.50
CA GLY A 481 11.09 -13.17 0.32
C GLY A 481 10.88 -12.36 -0.97
N ASN A 482 10.28 -11.17 -0.91
CA ASN A 482 10.12 -10.32 -2.08
C ASN A 482 11.46 -9.63 -2.45
N ILE A 483 11.81 -9.66 -3.74
CA ILE A 483 13.10 -9.17 -4.26
C ILE A 483 12.86 -8.24 -5.44
N PHE A 484 13.56 -7.10 -5.46
CA PHE A 484 13.78 -6.31 -6.68
C PHE A 484 15.25 -6.43 -7.07
N ASP A 485 15.54 -6.83 -8.31
CA ASP A 485 16.90 -7.00 -8.81
C ASP A 485 17.08 -6.33 -10.18
N GLY A 486 18.02 -5.40 -10.31
CA GLY A 486 18.29 -4.73 -11.58
C GLY A 486 17.20 -3.75 -12.00
N CYS A 487 16.35 -3.28 -11.08
CA CYS A 487 15.25 -2.36 -11.39
C CYS A 487 15.72 -0.90 -11.50
N ILE A 488 15.09 -0.13 -12.40
CA ILE A 488 15.35 1.29 -12.60
C ILE A 488 14.09 2.09 -12.29
N SER A 489 14.17 3.11 -11.45
CA SER A 489 13.05 3.98 -11.12
C SER A 489 13.38 5.45 -11.29
N TYR A 490 12.60 6.20 -12.06
CA TYR A 490 12.87 7.63 -12.26
C TYR A 490 11.66 8.49 -12.56
N HIS A 491 11.74 9.78 -12.23
CA HIS A 491 10.67 10.73 -12.50
C HIS A 491 9.30 10.26 -12.02
N ASN A 492 9.20 9.58 -10.87
CA ASN A 492 7.90 9.31 -10.25
C ASN A 492 7.54 10.46 -9.30
N ALA A 493 6.24 10.68 -9.07
CA ALA A 493 5.77 11.84 -8.32
C ALA A 493 6.14 11.81 -6.84
N ASP A 494 6.08 10.62 -6.20
CA ASP A 494 6.56 10.40 -4.83
C ASP A 494 7.96 9.76 -4.84
N ASP A 495 8.12 8.46 -4.57
CA ASP A 495 9.45 7.84 -4.47
C ASP A 495 9.86 6.97 -5.66
N GLY A 496 11.15 6.64 -5.72
CA GLY A 496 11.61 5.54 -6.57
C GLY A 496 11.15 4.18 -6.05
N PHE A 497 11.44 3.90 -4.79
CA PHE A 497 11.06 2.67 -4.09
C PHE A 497 10.46 2.98 -2.72
N ASP A 498 9.31 2.41 -2.40
CA ASP A 498 8.60 2.62 -1.12
C ASP A 498 8.22 1.30 -0.42
N PHE A 499 8.77 1.11 0.80
CA PHE A 499 8.49 -0.02 1.71
C PHE A 499 7.70 0.40 2.96
N PHE A 500 6.82 1.40 2.82
CA PHE A 500 6.03 1.92 3.92
C PHE A 500 5.19 0.84 4.63
N ALA A 501 5.30 0.83 5.95
CA ALA A 501 4.44 0.09 6.86
C ALA A 501 3.78 1.07 7.83
N LYS A 502 2.56 0.76 8.27
CA LYS A 502 1.79 1.61 9.19
C LYS A 502 1.28 0.82 10.39
N PRO A 503 1.07 1.46 11.56
CA PRO A 503 0.69 0.76 12.78
C PRO A 503 -0.58 -0.07 12.65
N GLU A 504 -1.53 0.35 11.81
CA GLU A 504 -2.82 -0.33 11.62
C GLU A 504 -2.67 -1.73 11.00
N SER A 505 -1.71 -1.92 10.09
CA SER A 505 -1.39 -3.24 9.52
C SER A 505 -0.20 -3.91 10.20
N GLY A 506 0.62 -3.13 10.92
CA GLY A 506 1.85 -3.57 11.57
C GLY A 506 3.01 -3.74 10.59
N SER A 507 4.13 -4.27 11.09
CA SER A 507 5.33 -4.55 10.30
C SER A 507 5.07 -5.46 9.10
N ILE A 508 5.65 -5.09 7.97
CA ILE A 508 5.80 -5.94 6.79
C ILE A 508 7.07 -6.77 6.89
N SER A 509 7.15 -7.83 6.08
CA SER A 509 8.34 -8.68 6.05
C SER A 509 9.47 -8.05 5.24
N LYS A 510 10.69 -8.57 5.42
CA LYS A 510 11.88 -8.12 4.69
C LYS A 510 11.67 -8.11 3.18
N VAL A 511 12.04 -6.99 2.58
CA VAL A 511 12.19 -6.81 1.13
C VAL A 511 13.67 -6.61 0.82
N THR A 512 14.14 -7.21 -0.27
CA THR A 512 15.54 -7.13 -0.70
C THR A 512 15.66 -6.35 -2.02
N LEU A 513 16.50 -5.31 -2.02
CA LEU A 513 16.91 -4.58 -3.23
C LEU A 513 18.31 -5.03 -3.65
N LYS A 514 18.49 -5.33 -4.94
CA LYS A 514 19.79 -5.68 -5.52
C LYS A 514 20.00 -4.93 -6.83
N ASN A 515 21.16 -4.34 -7.04
CA ASN A 515 21.54 -3.77 -8.33
C ASN A 515 20.51 -2.75 -8.87
N CYS A 516 19.82 -2.01 -8.00
CA CYS A 516 18.75 -1.09 -8.41
C CYS A 516 19.26 0.35 -8.55
N VAL A 517 18.61 1.13 -9.41
CA VAL A 517 18.89 2.55 -9.58
C VAL A 517 17.62 3.38 -9.39
N ALA A 518 17.70 4.45 -8.61
CA ALA A 518 16.60 5.39 -8.37
C ALA A 518 17.04 6.84 -8.59
N TYR A 519 16.46 7.55 -9.55
CA TYR A 519 16.90 8.91 -9.84
C TYR A 519 15.78 9.88 -10.22
N ARG A 520 15.96 11.17 -9.87
CA ARG A 520 15.02 12.25 -10.24
C ARG A 520 13.56 11.98 -9.86
N ASN A 521 13.30 11.18 -8.83
CA ASN A 521 11.95 11.01 -8.25
C ASN A 521 11.58 12.25 -7.41
N GLY A 522 10.29 12.52 -7.26
CA GLY A 522 9.75 13.78 -6.72
C GLY A 522 9.56 14.87 -7.77
N TYR A 523 9.79 14.55 -9.05
CA TYR A 523 9.66 15.46 -10.18
C TYR A 523 9.08 14.72 -11.39
N ILE A 524 8.02 15.26 -11.98
CA ILE A 524 7.53 14.83 -13.29
C ILE A 524 7.90 15.90 -14.31
N PRO A 525 8.62 15.56 -15.40
CA PRO A 525 8.94 16.54 -16.41
C PRO A 525 7.71 17.21 -17.01
N GLY A 526 7.74 18.55 -17.08
CA GLY A 526 6.63 19.34 -17.63
C GLY A 526 5.43 19.52 -16.70
N LEU A 527 5.42 18.95 -15.50
CA LEU A 527 4.37 19.19 -14.50
C LEU A 527 4.90 19.94 -13.28
N ASN A 528 4.06 20.82 -12.75
CA ASN A 528 4.31 21.51 -11.49
C ASN A 528 3.62 20.75 -10.35
N GLY A 529 4.37 19.91 -9.66
CA GLY A 529 3.93 19.16 -8.47
C GLY A 529 5.15 18.54 -7.81
N LYS A 530 5.19 18.53 -6.47
CA LYS A 530 6.31 17.98 -5.69
C LYS A 530 5.76 17.38 -4.41
N ASP A 531 6.20 16.18 -4.08
CA ASP A 531 6.07 15.61 -2.74
C ASP A 531 7.41 15.05 -2.24
N SER A 532 7.45 13.85 -1.63
CA SER A 532 8.60 13.39 -0.86
C SER A 532 9.82 13.24 -1.74
N GLY A 533 9.75 12.48 -2.84
CA GLY A 533 10.86 12.42 -3.79
C GLY A 533 12.09 11.72 -3.25
N ASN A 534 11.94 10.59 -2.55
CA ASN A 534 13.09 9.80 -2.11
C ASN A 534 13.51 8.79 -3.21
N GLY A 535 14.79 8.46 -3.27
CA GLY A 535 15.28 7.36 -4.11
C GLY A 535 14.79 6.02 -3.58
N PHE A 536 15.17 5.71 -2.34
CA PHE A 536 14.81 4.47 -1.64
C PHE A 536 14.22 4.77 -0.25
N LYS A 537 12.89 4.77 -0.11
CA LYS A 537 12.14 4.86 1.15
C LYS A 537 12.00 3.45 1.75
N MET A 538 12.92 3.10 2.65
CA MET A 538 13.15 1.74 3.16
C MET A 538 12.33 1.41 4.43
N GLY A 539 11.15 2.01 4.59
CA GLY A 539 10.33 1.75 5.78
C GLY A 539 9.25 2.77 6.08
N GLY A 540 8.73 2.73 7.32
CA GLY A 540 7.70 3.64 7.79
C GLY A 540 7.34 3.46 9.27
N SER A 541 6.85 4.53 9.89
CA SER A 541 6.18 4.51 11.20
C SER A 541 6.94 3.84 12.35
N SER A 542 8.28 3.85 12.34
CA SER A 542 9.10 3.24 13.38
C SER A 542 8.86 1.73 13.55
N LEU A 543 8.38 1.07 12.49
CA LEU A 543 8.16 -0.36 12.43
C LEU A 543 9.39 -1.05 11.84
N SER A 544 9.82 -2.13 12.49
CA SER A 544 10.88 -3.02 11.99
C SER A 544 10.41 -3.68 10.68
N GLY A 545 11.31 -3.71 9.71
CA GLY A 545 11.12 -4.38 8.42
C GLY A 545 12.35 -5.17 7.99
N LYS A 546 13.53 -4.93 8.59
CA LYS A 546 14.80 -5.61 8.29
C LYS A 546 15.15 -5.61 6.80
N HIS A 547 14.75 -4.56 6.09
CA HIS A 547 14.99 -4.43 4.65
C HIS A 547 16.49 -4.42 4.35
N GLU A 548 16.88 -5.00 3.22
CA GLU A 548 18.28 -5.11 2.82
C GLU A 548 18.45 -4.53 1.42
N MET A 549 19.46 -3.70 1.22
CA MET A 549 19.84 -3.19 -0.09
C MET A 549 21.31 -3.48 -0.41
N TYR A 550 21.57 -3.93 -1.62
CA TYR A 550 22.88 -4.34 -2.10
C TYR A 550 23.14 -3.71 -3.46
N ASN A 551 24.27 -3.03 -3.61
CA ASN A 551 24.70 -2.52 -4.90
C ASN A 551 23.71 -1.57 -5.59
N CYS A 552 23.12 -0.64 -4.85
CA CYS A 552 22.12 0.29 -5.39
C CYS A 552 22.69 1.71 -5.56
N LEU A 553 22.19 2.45 -6.55
CA LEU A 553 22.57 3.84 -6.82
C LEU A 553 21.35 4.78 -6.78
N ALA A 554 21.39 5.78 -5.91
CA ALA A 554 20.41 6.88 -5.89
C ALA A 554 21.05 8.19 -6.35
N PHE A 555 20.40 8.94 -7.24
CA PHE A 555 20.88 10.29 -7.56
C PHE A 555 19.81 11.29 -7.98
N GLU A 556 20.04 12.57 -7.65
CA GLU A 556 19.17 13.68 -8.07
C GLU A 556 17.68 13.55 -7.71
N ASN A 557 17.32 12.73 -6.73
CA ASN A 557 15.96 12.68 -6.22
C ASN A 557 15.64 13.99 -5.46
N ALA A 558 14.37 14.41 -5.43
CA ALA A 558 13.97 15.71 -4.89
C ALA A 558 14.28 15.89 -3.40
N SER A 559 14.27 14.80 -2.65
CA SER A 559 14.61 14.76 -1.23
C SER A 559 15.77 13.79 -0.99
N LYS A 560 15.56 12.64 -0.35
CA LYS A 560 16.66 11.80 0.12
C LYS A 560 17.06 10.75 -0.90
N GLY A 561 18.34 10.37 -0.93
CA GLY A 561 18.77 9.24 -1.76
C GLY A 561 18.39 7.89 -1.15
N ILE A 562 18.92 7.60 0.04
CA ILE A 562 18.59 6.42 0.85
C ILE A 562 17.94 6.92 2.13
N ASP A 563 16.70 6.50 2.40
CA ASP A 563 15.92 6.91 3.55
C ASP A 563 15.44 5.69 4.35
N SER A 564 15.86 5.56 5.61
CA SER A 564 15.29 4.55 6.50
C SER A 564 13.80 4.79 6.76
N ASN A 565 13.34 6.03 6.56
CA ASN A 565 11.98 6.48 6.82
C ASN A 565 11.44 5.96 8.16
N SER A 566 12.24 6.11 9.20
CA SER A 566 12.02 5.64 10.56
C SER A 566 12.08 4.12 10.81
N CYS A 567 12.21 3.25 9.81
CA CYS A 567 12.46 1.83 10.05
C CYS A 567 13.80 1.66 10.80
N PRO A 568 13.84 0.96 11.93
CA PRO A 568 14.99 1.00 12.83
C PRO A 568 16.16 0.07 12.44
N ASP A 569 15.97 -0.85 11.48
CA ASP A 569 16.85 -2.02 11.33
C ASP A 569 17.19 -2.38 9.87
N ILE A 570 17.31 -1.38 9.00
CA ILE A 570 17.72 -1.59 7.59
C ILE A 570 19.20 -1.93 7.48
N LYS A 571 19.56 -2.70 6.44
CA LYS A 571 20.94 -2.99 6.08
C LYS A 571 21.28 -2.52 4.67
N ILE A 572 22.45 -1.90 4.53
CA ILE A 572 22.91 -1.28 3.30
C ILE A 572 24.30 -1.82 2.99
N GLN A 573 24.49 -2.32 1.76
CA GLN A 573 25.77 -2.80 1.30
C GLN A 573 26.13 -2.23 -0.06
N THR A 574 27.39 -1.82 -0.20
CA THR A 574 28.05 -1.41 -1.45
C THR A 574 27.18 -0.48 -2.30
N SER A 575 26.59 0.55 -1.70
CA SER A 575 25.59 1.39 -2.36
C SER A 575 26.03 2.85 -2.42
N THR A 576 25.65 3.54 -3.48
CA THR A 576 26.02 4.95 -3.71
C THR A 576 24.80 5.85 -3.67
N SER A 577 24.96 7.02 -3.07
CA SER A 577 23.96 8.10 -3.08
C SER A 577 24.62 9.42 -3.49
N PHE A 578 24.06 10.10 -4.50
CA PHE A 578 24.73 11.21 -5.18
C PHE A 578 23.78 12.38 -5.48
N ASN A 579 24.11 13.59 -5.01
CA ASN A 579 23.41 14.82 -5.41
C ASN A 579 21.87 14.84 -5.20
N ASN A 580 21.34 14.16 -4.19
CA ASN A 580 19.91 14.23 -3.87
C ASN A 580 19.58 15.54 -3.13
N GLY A 581 18.38 16.09 -3.34
CA GLY A 581 17.95 17.42 -2.91
C GLY A 581 18.03 17.69 -1.41
N ALA A 582 17.74 16.66 -0.61
CA ALA A 582 17.96 16.59 0.84
C ALA A 582 19.13 15.65 1.13
N SER A 583 19.16 14.96 2.27
CA SER A 583 20.28 14.07 2.62
C SER A 583 20.52 12.97 1.58
N ASN A 584 21.78 12.68 1.27
CA ASN A 584 22.08 11.52 0.42
C ASN A 584 21.76 10.22 1.19
N VAL A 585 22.05 10.20 2.48
CA VAL A 585 21.77 9.10 3.39
C VAL A 585 21.04 9.65 4.62
N ALA A 586 19.87 9.07 4.90
CA ALA A 586 19.08 9.35 6.08
C ALA A 586 18.82 8.06 6.86
N LEU A 587 19.48 7.91 8.00
CA LEU A 587 19.32 6.81 8.95
C LEU A 587 18.79 7.35 10.27
N TYR A 588 17.50 7.18 10.49
CA TYR A 588 16.83 7.58 11.72
C TYR A 588 15.68 6.64 12.07
N ALA A 589 15.26 6.68 13.33
CA ALA A 589 14.04 6.06 13.83
C ALA A 589 13.29 7.05 14.75
N GLY A 590 12.09 6.67 15.20
CA GLY A 590 11.41 7.41 16.26
C GLY A 590 12.27 7.43 17.54
N PRO A 591 12.13 8.47 18.38
CA PRO A 591 13.03 8.72 19.51
C PRO A 591 13.05 7.60 20.57
N ASP A 592 12.03 6.74 20.60
CA ASP A 592 11.90 5.61 21.54
C ASP A 592 12.25 4.25 20.91
N LYS A 593 12.79 4.21 19.69
CA LYS A 593 13.19 2.96 19.02
C LYS A 593 14.69 2.82 18.98
N ILE A 594 15.20 1.75 19.59
CA ILE A 594 16.61 1.36 19.43
C ILE A 594 16.85 1.02 17.95
N THR A 595 17.87 1.65 17.37
CA THR A 595 18.28 1.41 15.98
C THR A 595 19.29 0.27 15.90
N ASP A 596 19.14 -0.62 14.91
CA ASP A 596 20.05 -1.73 14.54
C ASP A 596 20.43 -1.61 13.05
N PHE A 597 20.83 -0.41 12.64
CA PHE A 597 21.28 -0.16 11.27
C PHE A 597 22.63 -0.81 10.98
N LYS A 598 22.78 -1.37 9.78
CA LYS A 598 24.07 -1.90 9.31
C LYS A 598 24.43 -1.33 7.95
N ALA A 599 25.62 -0.78 7.82
CA ALA A 599 26.13 -0.21 6.59
C ALA A 599 27.54 -0.74 6.29
N PHE A 600 27.77 -1.16 5.06
CA PHE A 600 29.09 -1.56 4.59
C PHE A 600 29.31 -1.11 3.15
N GLY A 601 30.36 -0.34 2.88
CA GLY A 601 30.66 0.12 1.53
C GLY A 601 29.77 1.24 1.02
N ILE A 602 29.15 2.04 1.90
CA ILE A 602 28.35 3.19 1.46
C ILE A 602 29.26 4.27 0.87
N LEU A 603 28.82 4.87 -0.23
CA LEU A 603 29.40 6.09 -0.79
C LEU A 603 28.32 7.16 -0.94
N SER A 604 28.34 8.18 -0.08
CA SER A 604 27.62 9.43 -0.33
C SER A 604 28.55 10.42 -0.99
N TYR A 605 28.14 11.10 -2.06
CA TYR A 605 28.97 12.11 -2.74
C TYR A 605 28.14 13.30 -3.22
N ARG A 606 28.76 14.49 -3.29
CA ARG A 606 28.11 15.69 -3.83
C ARG A 606 29.05 16.51 -4.72
N THR A 607 28.47 17.05 -5.78
CA THR A 607 29.02 18.15 -6.59
C THR A 607 28.11 19.39 -6.58
N LYS A 608 26.85 19.23 -6.14
CA LYS A 608 25.89 20.32 -5.88
C LYS A 608 25.27 20.16 -4.50
N GLN A 609 24.57 21.20 -4.03
CA GLN A 609 23.93 21.22 -2.70
C GLN A 609 24.94 20.90 -1.58
N LEU A 610 26.11 21.54 -1.65
CA LEU A 610 27.28 21.24 -0.82
C LEU A 610 27.08 21.55 0.68
N GLU A 611 26.00 22.26 1.01
CA GLU A 611 25.61 22.61 2.38
C GLU A 611 24.62 21.62 3.00
N VAL A 612 24.15 20.61 2.26
CA VAL A 612 23.14 19.67 2.74
C VAL A 612 23.82 18.49 3.46
N GLU A 613 23.51 18.33 4.74
CA GLU A 613 24.03 17.28 5.61
C GLU A 613 23.32 15.93 5.42
N GLU A 614 23.95 14.86 5.93
CA GLU A 614 23.29 13.58 6.13
C GLU A 614 22.35 13.63 7.33
N THR A 615 21.28 12.83 7.31
CA THR A 615 20.37 12.73 8.46
C THR A 615 20.75 11.49 9.26
N MET A 616 21.44 11.64 10.39
CA MET A 616 21.91 10.52 11.21
C MET A 616 21.40 10.63 12.65
N ASN A 617 20.32 9.91 12.97
CA ASN A 617 19.72 9.86 14.32
C ASN A 617 19.69 8.42 14.83
N LEU A 618 20.83 7.95 15.32
CA LEU A 618 20.98 6.62 15.93
C LEU A 618 20.51 6.66 17.39
N VAL A 619 19.66 5.71 17.79
CA VAL A 619 19.01 5.70 19.11
C VAL A 619 19.35 4.40 19.86
N GLY A 620 19.69 4.51 21.14
CA GLY A 620 20.15 3.41 22.01
C GLY A 620 21.68 3.31 22.12
N ASN A 621 22.18 2.60 23.15
CA ASN A 621 23.61 2.29 23.27
C ASN A 621 24.01 1.38 22.10
N VAL A 622 24.39 1.94 20.95
CA VAL A 622 24.84 1.18 19.79
C VAL A 622 26.11 0.41 20.20
N PRO A 623 26.08 -0.92 20.38
CA PRO A 623 27.31 -1.69 20.42
C PRO A 623 27.84 -1.68 18.98
N GLY A 624 28.68 -0.70 18.64
CA GLY A 624 29.27 -0.58 17.30
C GLY A 624 28.81 0.64 16.50
N THR A 625 29.23 1.85 16.89
CA THR A 625 29.34 2.98 15.94
C THR A 625 30.04 2.57 14.62
N ASN A 626 30.89 1.55 14.67
CA ASN A 626 31.51 0.89 13.51
C ASN A 626 30.52 0.27 12.50
N ASP A 627 29.31 -0.15 12.92
CA ASP A 627 28.35 -0.80 12.02
C ASP A 627 27.74 0.19 11.02
N VAL A 628 27.72 1.49 11.35
CA VAL A 628 27.26 2.56 10.45
C VAL A 628 28.43 3.41 9.95
N PHE A 629 29.39 3.73 10.81
CA PHE A 629 30.56 4.57 10.49
C PHE A 629 31.84 3.74 10.30
N GLY A 630 31.74 2.55 9.71
CA GLY A 630 32.89 1.70 9.44
C GLY A 630 33.90 2.33 8.45
N PRO A 631 35.13 1.78 8.36
CA PRO A 631 36.20 2.34 7.52
C PRO A 631 35.90 2.30 6.02
N THR A 632 34.93 1.48 5.60
CA THR A 632 34.48 1.37 4.21
C THR A 632 33.31 2.30 3.87
N ASN A 633 32.76 3.04 4.84
CA ASN A 633 31.60 3.90 4.64
C ASN A 633 32.05 5.36 4.55
N TYR A 634 31.68 6.02 3.46
CA TYR A 634 32.03 7.41 3.19
C TYR A 634 30.76 8.24 3.14
N TYR A 635 30.64 9.19 4.08
CA TYR A 635 29.50 10.09 4.19
C TYR A 635 29.89 11.51 3.80
N TRP A 636 28.95 12.30 3.29
CA TRP A 636 29.22 13.70 2.96
C TRP A 636 29.44 14.54 4.22
N ASP A 637 30.55 15.25 4.28
CA ASP A 637 30.89 16.21 5.33
C ASP A 637 30.78 17.64 4.77
N THR A 638 29.85 18.42 5.33
CA THR A 638 29.58 19.81 4.91
C THR A 638 30.66 20.78 5.34
N ASN A 639 31.49 20.48 6.33
CA ASN A 639 32.59 21.35 6.73
C ASN A 639 33.78 21.18 5.78
N ARG A 640 34.07 19.93 5.39
CA ARG A 640 35.22 19.60 4.52
C ARG A 640 34.86 19.59 3.04
N LYS A 641 33.58 19.66 2.70
CA LYS A 641 33.07 19.57 1.32
C LYS A 641 33.57 18.32 0.61
N GLY A 642 33.46 17.18 1.29
CA GLY A 642 33.97 15.90 0.79
C GLY A 642 33.36 14.70 1.48
N SER A 643 33.50 13.54 0.84
CA SER A 643 33.01 12.26 1.36
C SER A 643 34.08 11.58 2.19
N ILE A 644 33.81 11.35 3.48
CA ILE A 644 34.84 11.00 4.47
C ILE A 644 34.40 9.79 5.29
N ASN A 645 35.36 8.92 5.62
CA ASN A 645 35.15 7.77 6.51
C ASN A 645 35.61 8.07 7.96
N CYS A 646 35.40 7.12 8.87
CA CYS A 646 35.81 7.27 10.28
C CYS A 646 37.32 7.41 10.52
N GLN A 647 38.15 7.10 9.52
CA GLN A 647 39.60 7.27 9.58
C GLN A 647 40.05 8.63 9.02
N GLY A 648 39.11 9.49 8.62
CA GLY A 648 39.40 10.79 8.01
C GLY A 648 39.85 10.71 6.55
N LYS A 649 39.78 9.53 5.91
CA LYS A 649 40.10 9.38 4.49
C LYS A 649 38.97 9.96 3.65
N GLN A 650 39.32 10.76 2.65
CA GLN A 650 38.37 11.41 1.75
C GLN A 650 38.39 10.78 0.35
N ILE A 651 37.22 10.64 -0.27
CA ILE A 651 37.09 10.25 -1.68
C ILE A 651 37.52 11.42 -2.57
N LYS A 652 38.43 11.15 -3.51
CA LYS A 652 38.90 12.12 -4.49
C LYS A 652 38.12 11.99 -5.81
N SER A 653 37.82 13.12 -6.45
CA SER A 653 37.03 13.15 -7.68
C SER A 653 37.65 12.33 -8.81
N GLU A 654 38.99 12.29 -8.90
CA GLU A 654 39.74 11.56 -9.91
C GLU A 654 39.64 10.03 -9.76
N TRP A 655 39.15 9.53 -8.62
CA TRP A 655 38.87 8.10 -8.40
C TRP A 655 37.53 7.68 -8.99
N ILE A 656 36.65 8.64 -9.31
CA ILE A 656 35.33 8.40 -9.89
C ILE A 656 35.45 8.52 -11.41
N GLN A 657 34.81 7.60 -12.15
CA GLN A 657 34.81 7.61 -13.61
C GLN A 657 34.06 8.83 -14.17
N SER A 658 32.84 9.08 -13.68
CA SER A 658 32.06 10.28 -14.01
C SER A 658 31.24 10.76 -12.81
N VAL A 659 31.20 12.08 -12.64
CA VAL A 659 30.26 12.80 -11.75
C VAL A 659 29.26 13.64 -12.56
N LYS A 660 29.27 13.49 -13.90
CA LYS A 660 28.32 14.12 -14.80
C LYS A 660 27.14 13.18 -15.00
N VAL A 661 25.96 13.70 -14.77
CA VAL A 661 24.68 13.13 -15.13
C VAL A 661 24.22 13.96 -16.33
N ASP A 662 23.91 13.31 -17.46
CA ASP A 662 23.54 14.01 -18.69
C ASP A 662 22.34 14.95 -18.45
N GLU A 663 22.18 15.97 -19.31
CA GLU A 663 21.14 17.00 -19.20
C GLU A 663 19.75 16.38 -18.96
N GLU A 664 18.86 17.14 -18.31
CA GLU A 664 17.47 16.75 -18.03
C GLU A 664 16.67 16.58 -19.35
N SER A 665 16.94 15.50 -20.08
CA SER A 665 16.16 15.10 -21.24
C SER A 665 14.98 14.23 -20.82
N ASN A 666 13.83 14.49 -21.45
CA ASN A 666 12.59 13.74 -21.26
C ASN A 666 12.46 12.58 -22.26
N LEU A 667 13.49 12.30 -23.06
CA LEU A 667 13.48 11.23 -24.05
C LEU A 667 14.15 9.96 -23.48
N GLU A 668 13.53 8.79 -23.66
CA GLU A 668 14.08 7.51 -23.18
C GLU A 668 15.48 7.22 -23.75
N SER A 669 15.73 7.57 -25.01
CA SER A 669 17.02 7.38 -25.69
C SER A 669 18.16 8.25 -25.15
N GLU A 670 17.83 9.28 -24.39
CA GLU A 670 18.76 10.28 -23.84
C GLU A 670 18.84 10.19 -22.31
N GLN A 671 18.25 9.14 -21.71
CA GLN A 671 18.34 8.91 -20.28
C GLN A 671 19.79 8.59 -19.87
N PRO A 672 20.24 9.10 -18.71
CA PRO A 672 21.60 8.85 -18.22
C PRO A 672 21.87 7.38 -17.89
N ILE A 673 20.80 6.58 -17.75
CA ILE A 673 20.84 5.17 -17.37
C ILE A 673 20.24 4.32 -18.50
N GLN A 674 21.00 3.30 -18.91
CA GLN A 674 20.60 2.34 -19.93
C GLN A 674 20.79 0.91 -19.42
N ARG A 675 20.61 -0.08 -20.28
CA ARG A 675 20.97 -1.48 -20.01
C ARG A 675 22.00 -1.98 -21.01
N TYR A 676 22.92 -2.83 -20.55
CA TYR A 676 23.73 -3.67 -21.42
C TYR A 676 22.86 -4.74 -22.08
N LYS A 677 23.40 -5.42 -23.12
CA LYS A 677 22.68 -6.50 -23.84
C LYS A 677 22.27 -7.66 -22.93
N ASN A 678 23.01 -7.89 -21.84
CA ASN A 678 22.71 -8.94 -20.87
C ASN A 678 21.67 -8.54 -19.80
N GLY A 679 21.11 -7.33 -19.89
CA GLY A 679 20.08 -6.82 -18.98
C GLY A 679 20.63 -6.06 -17.77
N ASN A 680 21.93 -6.17 -17.47
CA ASN A 680 22.56 -5.41 -16.39
C ASN A 680 22.43 -3.91 -16.66
N ILE A 681 22.27 -3.12 -15.59
CA ILE A 681 22.20 -1.67 -15.71
C ILE A 681 23.56 -1.10 -16.15
N ASN A 682 23.51 -0.21 -17.12
CA ASN A 682 24.63 0.63 -17.53
C ASN A 682 24.38 2.05 -17.04
N VAL A 683 25.21 2.50 -16.11
CA VAL A 683 25.17 3.86 -15.55
C VAL A 683 26.14 4.83 -16.25
N ASN A 684 26.73 4.44 -17.38
CA ASN A 684 27.65 5.26 -18.17
C ASN A 684 28.80 5.86 -17.35
N GLY A 685 29.34 5.08 -16.40
CA GLY A 685 30.43 5.50 -15.51
C GLY A 685 30.01 6.42 -14.36
N ILE A 686 28.74 6.81 -14.26
CA ILE A 686 28.22 7.64 -13.16
C ILE A 686 28.52 6.97 -11.83
N MET A 687 29.28 7.68 -10.99
CA MET A 687 29.63 7.26 -9.64
C MET A 687 30.34 5.89 -9.55
N GLN A 688 30.95 5.44 -10.64
CA GLN A 688 31.72 4.21 -10.67
C GLN A 688 33.15 4.48 -10.20
N ILE A 689 33.60 3.81 -9.15
CA ILE A 689 34.98 3.90 -8.68
C ILE A 689 35.90 3.16 -9.67
N LYS A 690 37.03 3.78 -10.03
CA LYS A 690 38.06 3.17 -10.88
C LYS A 690 38.73 2.01 -10.13
N ARG A 691 38.90 0.87 -10.81
CA ARG A 691 39.31 -0.41 -10.18
C ARG A 691 40.80 -0.48 -9.82
N ASP A 692 41.62 0.40 -10.38
CA ASP A 692 43.07 0.47 -10.19
C ASP A 692 43.49 1.33 -8.98
N ILE A 693 42.51 1.85 -8.22
CA ILE A 693 42.79 2.64 -7.02
C ILE A 693 43.18 1.70 -5.86
N ALA A 694 44.48 1.44 -5.73
CA ALA A 694 45.08 0.60 -4.68
C ALA A 694 44.71 1.02 -3.24
N ASP A 695 44.29 2.27 -3.08
CA ASP A 695 43.92 2.89 -1.80
C ASP A 695 42.49 2.54 -1.33
N LEU A 696 41.63 1.97 -2.17
CA LEU A 696 40.24 1.68 -1.80
C LEU A 696 40.04 0.17 -1.67
N SER A 697 39.35 -0.26 -0.61
CA SER A 697 38.88 -1.64 -0.54
C SER A 697 37.95 -1.92 -1.72
N ASN A 698 38.11 -3.06 -2.39
CA ASN A 698 37.04 -3.65 -3.19
C ASN A 698 35.78 -3.61 -2.30
N ASN A 699 34.66 -3.05 -2.78
CA ASN A 699 33.36 -2.88 -2.08
C ASN A 699 33.01 -1.46 -1.58
N ILE A 700 33.53 -0.37 -2.16
CA ILE A 700 33.04 0.99 -1.87
C ILE A 700 32.12 1.48 -3.00
N GLY A 701 30.91 1.88 -2.64
CA GLY A 701 29.89 2.34 -3.57
C GLY A 701 29.31 1.23 -4.45
N ALA A 702 28.26 1.59 -5.18
CA ALA A 702 27.64 0.74 -6.16
C ALA A 702 28.51 0.60 -7.42
N THR A 703 28.61 -0.63 -7.90
CA THR A 703 29.28 -0.99 -9.14
C THR A 703 28.22 -1.42 -10.16
N PHE A 704 28.37 -1.01 -11.42
CA PHE A 704 27.50 -1.39 -12.52
C PHE A 704 28.35 -1.65 -13.75
N ILE A 705 28.62 -2.92 -14.03
CA ILE A 705 29.54 -3.38 -15.06
C ILE A 705 28.87 -4.48 -15.88
N GLU A 706 29.22 -4.59 -17.16
CA GLU A 706 28.62 -5.62 -18.02
C GLU A 706 28.90 -7.03 -17.49
N SER A 707 30.10 -7.30 -16.99
CA SER A 707 30.53 -8.63 -16.51
C SER A 707 29.99 -9.03 -15.13
N MET A 708 29.05 -8.28 -14.54
CA MET A 708 28.41 -8.71 -13.30
C MET A 708 27.73 -10.06 -13.52
N PRO A 709 27.92 -11.04 -12.61
CA PRO A 709 27.22 -12.31 -12.70
C PRO A 709 25.73 -12.01 -12.82
N ILE A 710 25.12 -12.44 -13.92
CA ILE A 710 23.66 -12.50 -13.97
C ILE A 710 23.32 -13.53 -12.91
N ASN A 711 22.74 -13.11 -11.79
CA ASN A 711 22.19 -14.05 -10.81
C ASN A 711 21.01 -14.76 -11.50
N ASN A 712 21.34 -15.82 -12.22
CA ASN A 712 20.42 -16.78 -12.83
C ASN A 712 20.31 -18.03 -11.95
N GLU A 713 20.89 -18.02 -10.74
CA GLU A 713 20.74 -19.12 -9.81
C GLU A 713 19.38 -19.03 -9.10
N ILE A 714 18.43 -19.79 -9.64
CA ILE A 714 17.48 -20.53 -8.81
C ILE A 714 18.34 -21.45 -7.94
N SER A 715 18.79 -20.99 -6.77
CA SER A 715 19.19 -21.93 -5.72
C SER A 715 17.93 -22.32 -4.98
N SER A 716 17.28 -23.36 -5.48
CA SER A 716 16.55 -24.29 -4.63
C SER A 716 17.54 -24.82 -3.59
N LYS A 717 17.71 -24.14 -2.45
CA LYS A 717 18.34 -24.69 -1.24
C LYS A 717 18.15 -23.78 -0.02
N ASN A 718 17.39 -24.36 0.91
CA ASN A 718 17.06 -24.03 2.30
C ASN A 718 15.96 -23.01 2.55
#